data_AF-A0A9P0PHT0-F1
#
_entry.id   AF-A0A9P0PHT0-F1
#
_cell.length_a   1.000
_cell.length_b   1.000
_cell.length_c   1.000
_cell.angle_alpha   90.00
_cell.angle_beta   90.00
_cell.angle_gamma   90.00
#
_symmetry.space_group_name_H-M   'P 1'
#
loop_
_entity.id
_entity.type
_entity.pdbx_description
1 polymer ?
#
loop_
_entity_poly.entity_id
_entity_poly.type
_entity_poly.pdbx_seq_one_letter_code
_entity_poly.pdbx_strand_id
1 'polypeptide(L)'
;MKYCCGGTPRILLGFMRVIAGLGYQDSCVDAFINTGILTLTCIKTGGQLRYTYTLIQVNSVAASGAALLPQVLDKIFSTLIYTPEGQSINSRSRALKNVRRHAASLMVKIGNKYPLLLLPVFDQIKATVESLSRTDGPAHLTCLEKVTLQEALLLISNHFGDYDRQSNFVGEVLREANTLFLDIVNSGALRGAVEFISSVGLDKPPAPDNTEDICGQNRSNIFFCVNLFLGVIKRCSWPDDPERATRGGFVVSLTESGNPVCRNPAAPHIVPLLPHILSLIRIFNELFTVEAQNLIHDSYKGCLAMQETEKMNLLGLIGHAVSECETQVVQSRLERMQRFLTGLHESCYHMMGSVGPSLGRDLYSIPELSLAIINNVLSYLQYIPDYKIRPIVRVYLKQFIYSCPAPYYEAVVLPIMAHISPIILSRLHAKWQQVIEFRNREAQEDNGDAQEVLEDILTRALTREYLDLLKVALVGGSLTADAGGESMETEEHSMDSPTPPPTRSNITTEVISDLGLILLRSDKTCHSIVLTVLGALAWIDSNASLKVTLLIAPIVRQLASDKSLNGEMAAHIMAAILNALTLHGQHEANQGSLMTLGAQVYELLRPSFLEVLSVMQQIPGVNPVDLQKLDERISGSTSKGNKVEKVKKDLFKKLTGNLIGRSMGQLFKKEVKIQDLPRIAIPKKVEQKDSMIPNLQNIFS
;
A
#
# COMPACT_ATOMS: atom_id res chain seq x y z
N MET A 1 41.71 13.02 18.24
CA MET A 1 42.04 12.19 17.06
C MET A 1 41.17 10.94 17.05
N LYS A 2 39.99 11.03 16.44
CA LYS A 2 39.10 9.93 16.03
C LYS A 2 38.38 10.45 14.80
N TYR A 3 38.60 9.82 13.65
CA TYR A 3 37.99 10.20 12.37
C TYR A 3 36.49 9.83 12.37
N CYS A 4 35.66 10.76 11.87
CA CYS A 4 34.23 10.60 11.66
C CYS A 4 33.92 9.61 10.53
N CYS A 5 33.12 8.58 10.82
CA CYS A 5 32.42 7.78 9.82
C CYS A 5 31.31 8.62 9.15
N GLY A 6 31.54 9.01 7.89
CA GLY A 6 30.50 9.45 6.97
C GLY A 6 29.79 8.26 6.33
N GLY A 7 28.47 8.34 6.22
CA GLY A 7 27.57 7.22 5.92
C GLY A 7 27.80 6.51 4.58
N THR A 8 27.84 5.19 4.65
CA THR A 8 27.78 4.23 3.55
C THR A 8 26.37 4.23 2.92
N PRO A 9 26.20 4.31 1.59
CA PRO A 9 24.88 4.30 0.97
C PRO A 9 24.25 2.89 1.00
N ARG A 10 22.98 2.82 1.44
CA ARG A 10 22.15 1.61 1.65
C ARG A 10 22.07 0.60 0.49
N ILE A 11 22.48 0.99 -0.73
CA ILE A 11 22.51 0.12 -1.93
C ILE A 11 23.67 -0.89 -1.87
N LEU A 12 24.84 -0.48 -1.35
CA LEU A 12 26.01 -1.36 -1.23
C LEU A 12 25.82 -2.37 -0.08
N LEU A 13 25.11 -1.96 0.98
CA LEU A 13 24.79 -2.81 2.12
C LEU A 13 23.76 -3.91 1.78
N GLY A 14 22.83 -3.61 0.87
CA GLY A 14 21.92 -4.61 0.29
C GLY A 14 22.67 -5.64 -0.56
N PHE A 15 23.62 -5.19 -1.39
CA PHE A 15 24.49 -6.07 -2.18
C PHE A 15 25.41 -6.94 -1.30
N MET A 16 26.00 -6.38 -0.23
CA MET A 16 26.86 -7.14 0.69
C MET A 16 26.11 -8.14 1.57
N ARG A 17 24.84 -7.87 1.94
CA ARG A 17 24.02 -8.83 2.69
C ARG A 17 23.57 -10.04 1.86
N VAL A 18 23.38 -9.85 0.56
CA VAL A 18 23.13 -10.96 -0.40
C VAL A 18 24.36 -11.85 -0.56
N ILE A 19 25.56 -11.26 -0.56
CA ILE A 19 26.83 -12.01 -0.67
C ILE A 19 27.14 -12.83 0.59
N ALA A 20 26.82 -12.32 1.80
CA ALA A 20 27.08 -13.04 3.05
C ALA A 20 26.12 -14.22 3.32
N GLY A 21 24.96 -14.27 2.64
CA GLY A 21 23.95 -15.31 2.82
C GLY A 21 24.02 -16.47 1.83
N LEU A 22 24.89 -16.41 0.82
CA LEU A 22 25.03 -17.42 -0.24
C LEU A 22 26.37 -18.15 -0.06
N GLY A 23 26.41 -19.15 0.82
CA GLY A 23 27.58 -19.97 1.09
C GLY A 23 27.95 -20.95 -0.03
N TYR A 24 28.15 -20.48 -1.27
CA TYR A 24 28.61 -21.32 -2.39
C TYR A 24 29.93 -20.81 -2.98
N GLN A 25 30.95 -21.65 -2.91
CA GLN A 25 32.27 -21.49 -3.54
C GLN A 25 32.21 -22.00 -4.98
N ASP A 26 31.73 -21.19 -5.92
CA ASP A 26 31.87 -21.50 -7.36
C ASP A 26 32.52 -20.34 -8.11
N SER A 27 33.78 -20.58 -8.50
CA SER A 27 34.74 -19.59 -9.01
C SER A 27 34.30 -18.82 -10.26
N CYS A 28 33.29 -19.31 -10.99
CA CYS A 28 32.76 -18.66 -12.19
C CYS A 28 31.71 -17.57 -11.87
N VAL A 29 30.96 -17.73 -10.78
CA VAL A 29 29.94 -16.77 -10.32
C VAL A 29 30.60 -15.57 -9.65
N ASP A 30 31.67 -15.79 -8.89
CA ASP A 30 32.50 -14.72 -8.30
C ASP A 30 33.14 -13.82 -9.35
N ALA A 31 33.61 -14.39 -10.47
CA ALA A 31 34.16 -13.60 -11.58
C ALA A 31 33.07 -12.76 -12.28
N PHE A 32 31.87 -13.31 -12.46
CA PHE A 32 30.74 -12.64 -13.10
C PHE A 32 30.18 -11.48 -12.26
N ILE A 33 30.19 -11.63 -10.93
CA ILE A 33 29.69 -10.65 -9.95
C ILE A 33 30.72 -9.55 -9.67
N ASN A 34 31.99 -9.90 -9.50
CA ASN A 34 33.05 -8.92 -9.27
C ASN A 34 33.25 -7.98 -10.46
N THR A 35 33.08 -8.48 -11.69
CA THR A 35 33.17 -7.63 -12.89
C THR A 35 32.04 -6.59 -12.92
N GLY A 36 30.80 -6.97 -12.56
CA GLY A 36 29.66 -6.03 -12.50
C GLY A 36 29.75 -5.01 -11.35
N ILE A 37 30.32 -5.39 -10.21
CA ILE A 37 30.59 -4.50 -9.07
C ILE A 37 31.68 -3.48 -9.45
N LEU A 38 32.74 -3.89 -10.14
CA LEU A 38 33.79 -2.98 -10.63
C LEU A 38 33.22 -1.92 -11.59
N THR A 39 32.34 -2.31 -12.54
CA THR A 39 31.74 -1.35 -13.49
C THR A 39 30.84 -0.32 -12.79
N LEU A 40 30.08 -0.73 -11.76
CA LEU A 40 29.23 0.17 -10.97
C LEU A 40 30.01 1.03 -9.95
N THR A 41 31.17 0.57 -9.51
CA THR A 41 32.05 1.30 -8.59
C THR A 41 32.87 2.36 -9.34
N CYS A 42 33.30 2.08 -10.59
CA CYS A 42 33.95 3.05 -11.46
C CYS A 42 33.05 4.26 -11.81
N ILE A 43 31.73 4.08 -11.83
CA ILE A 43 30.76 5.19 -12.01
C ILE A 43 30.71 6.10 -10.76
N LYS A 44 31.15 5.63 -9.58
CA LYS A 44 31.07 6.37 -8.31
C LYS A 44 32.38 6.96 -7.80
N THR A 45 33.55 6.45 -8.20
CA THR A 45 34.85 6.89 -7.65
C THR A 45 35.45 8.15 -8.27
N GLY A 46 34.78 8.81 -9.22
CA GLY A 46 35.24 10.10 -9.78
C GLY A 46 35.04 11.34 -8.91
N GLY A 47 34.56 11.19 -7.66
CA GLY A 47 34.10 12.30 -6.83
C GLY A 47 34.93 12.54 -5.58
N GLN A 48 36.17 13.00 -5.70
CA GLN A 48 36.88 13.64 -4.59
C GLN A 48 37.98 14.60 -5.09
N LEU A 49 37.61 15.80 -5.54
CA LEU A 49 38.45 17.00 -5.41
C LEU A 49 37.58 18.25 -5.63
N ARG A 50 37.80 19.25 -4.78
CA ARG A 50 36.84 20.33 -4.44
C ARG A 50 37.11 21.61 -5.23
N TYR A 51 36.00 22.26 -5.60
CA TYR A 51 35.77 23.67 -5.94
C TYR A 51 36.33 24.23 -7.27
N THR A 52 35.43 24.93 -7.99
CA THR A 52 35.57 25.79 -9.19
C THR A 52 35.34 25.23 -10.61
N TYR A 53 34.49 24.21 -10.84
CA TYR A 53 34.08 23.81 -12.21
C TYR A 53 32.66 23.25 -12.33
N THR A 54 31.62 24.04 -12.03
CA THR A 54 30.23 23.55 -11.99
C THR A 54 29.52 23.46 -13.36
N LEU A 55 30.15 23.83 -14.47
CA LEU A 55 29.57 23.70 -15.83
C LEU A 55 30.25 22.63 -16.71
N ILE A 56 31.44 22.15 -16.33
CA ILE A 56 32.22 21.19 -17.15
C ILE A 56 32.05 19.73 -16.66
N GLN A 57 31.70 19.50 -15.39
CA GLN A 57 31.61 18.12 -14.84
C GLN A 57 30.34 17.35 -15.21
N VAL A 58 29.19 18.01 -15.41
CA VAL A 58 27.94 17.35 -15.82
C VAL A 58 28.09 16.66 -17.19
N ASN A 59 28.86 17.27 -18.08
CA ASN A 59 29.19 16.69 -19.39
C ASN A 59 30.08 15.43 -19.27
N SER A 60 30.95 15.31 -18.27
CA SER A 60 31.87 14.16 -18.16
C SER A 60 31.21 12.88 -17.62
N VAL A 61 30.24 13.01 -16.70
CA VAL A 61 29.50 11.85 -16.15
C VAL A 61 28.46 11.35 -17.15
N ALA A 62 27.78 12.25 -17.87
CA ALA A 62 26.88 11.88 -18.96
C ALA A 62 27.64 11.22 -20.13
N ALA A 63 28.83 11.74 -20.49
CA ALA A 63 29.68 11.13 -21.50
C ALA A 63 30.21 9.75 -21.09
N SER A 64 30.60 9.57 -19.81
CA SER A 64 31.01 8.27 -19.26
C SER A 64 29.86 7.26 -19.18
N GLY A 65 28.66 7.71 -18.79
CA GLY A 65 27.45 6.88 -18.76
C GLY A 65 27.01 6.41 -20.16
N ALA A 66 27.08 7.28 -21.16
CA ALA A 66 26.79 6.92 -22.55
C ALA A 66 27.79 5.90 -23.12
N ALA A 67 29.08 6.00 -22.75
CA ALA A 67 30.10 5.05 -23.18
C ALA A 67 29.93 3.65 -22.55
N LEU A 68 29.43 3.57 -21.31
CA LEU A 68 29.21 2.30 -20.61
C LEU A 68 27.85 1.65 -20.93
N LEU A 69 26.90 2.43 -21.45
CA LEU A 69 25.53 1.97 -21.70
C LEU A 69 25.47 0.68 -22.56
N PRO A 70 26.19 0.56 -23.69
CA PRO A 70 26.15 -0.67 -24.48
C PRO A 70 26.60 -1.91 -23.70
N GLN A 71 27.66 -1.79 -22.88
CA GLN A 71 28.17 -2.89 -22.06
C GLN A 71 27.18 -3.30 -20.97
N VAL A 72 26.49 -2.32 -20.38
CA VAL A 72 25.44 -2.57 -19.38
C VAL A 72 24.26 -3.29 -20.02
N LEU A 73 23.77 -2.83 -21.18
CA LEU A 73 22.67 -3.46 -21.90
C LEU A 73 23.02 -4.88 -22.34
N ASP A 74 24.22 -5.09 -22.89
CA ASP A 74 24.71 -6.41 -23.28
C ASP A 74 24.75 -7.39 -22.09
N LYS A 75 25.22 -6.94 -20.93
CA LYS A 75 25.25 -7.77 -19.71
C LYS A 75 23.85 -8.15 -19.24
N ILE A 76 22.89 -7.23 -19.34
CA ILE A 76 21.49 -7.49 -18.95
C ILE A 76 20.85 -8.51 -19.91
N PHE A 77 20.95 -8.28 -21.21
CA PHE A 77 20.32 -9.16 -22.21
C PHE A 77 20.99 -10.53 -22.29
N SER A 78 22.32 -10.62 -22.17
CA SER A 78 23.02 -11.92 -22.10
C SER A 78 22.60 -12.74 -20.89
N THR A 79 22.33 -12.10 -19.75
CA THR A 79 21.79 -12.77 -18.55
C THR A 79 20.40 -13.38 -18.80
N LEU A 80 19.59 -12.76 -19.65
CA LEU A 80 18.27 -13.27 -20.04
C LEU A 80 18.34 -14.40 -21.09
N ILE A 81 19.48 -14.58 -21.76
CA ILE A 81 19.69 -15.68 -22.71
C ILE A 81 20.37 -16.87 -22.02
N TYR A 82 21.14 -16.62 -20.97
CA TYR A 82 21.94 -17.62 -20.29
C TYR A 82 21.14 -18.84 -19.82
N THR A 83 21.63 -20.03 -20.22
CA THR A 83 21.16 -21.34 -19.78
C THR A 83 22.37 -22.20 -19.42
N PRO A 84 22.54 -22.61 -18.15
CA PRO A 84 23.66 -23.43 -17.71
C PRO A 84 23.54 -24.88 -18.20
N GLU A 85 24.67 -25.58 -18.29
CA GLU A 85 24.72 -26.99 -18.70
C GLU A 85 23.85 -27.87 -17.79
N GLY A 86 23.10 -28.80 -18.39
CA GLY A 86 22.18 -29.69 -17.68
C GLY A 86 20.81 -29.09 -17.30
N GLN A 87 20.56 -27.80 -17.55
CA GLN A 87 19.24 -27.19 -17.38
C GLN A 87 18.54 -26.98 -18.72
N SER A 88 17.23 -27.24 -18.74
CA SER A 88 16.32 -26.95 -19.85
C SER A 88 15.38 -25.81 -19.48
N ILE A 89 14.61 -25.31 -20.45
CA ILE A 89 13.55 -24.30 -20.22
C ILE A 89 12.60 -24.73 -19.08
N ASN A 90 12.29 -26.03 -19.01
CA ASN A 90 11.35 -26.60 -18.04
C ASN A 90 12.01 -27.00 -16.71
N SER A 91 13.34 -27.09 -16.66
CA SER A 91 14.11 -27.51 -15.46
C SER A 91 15.00 -26.42 -14.86
N ARG A 92 14.75 -25.14 -15.19
CA ARG A 92 15.49 -23.99 -14.64
C ARG A 92 15.42 -23.95 -13.11
N SER A 93 16.58 -23.81 -12.47
CA SER A 93 16.69 -23.69 -11.01
C SER A 93 16.04 -22.39 -10.49
N ARG A 94 15.67 -22.37 -9.20
CA ARG A 94 15.11 -21.16 -8.55
C ARG A 94 16.11 -20.00 -8.58
N ALA A 95 17.39 -20.28 -8.37
CA ALA A 95 18.45 -19.27 -8.44
C ALA A 95 18.55 -18.64 -9.85
N LEU A 96 18.53 -19.45 -10.90
CA LEU A 96 18.56 -18.95 -12.28
C LEU A 96 17.33 -18.09 -12.60
N LYS A 97 16.13 -18.56 -12.23
CA LYS A 97 14.88 -17.78 -12.37
C LYS A 97 14.97 -16.43 -11.65
N ASN A 98 15.53 -16.41 -10.45
CA ASN A 98 15.73 -15.18 -9.69
C ASN A 98 16.69 -14.22 -10.40
N VAL A 99 17.85 -14.69 -10.86
CA VAL A 99 18.84 -13.85 -11.57
C VAL A 99 18.26 -13.23 -12.84
N ARG A 100 17.54 -14.02 -13.64
CA ARG A 100 16.88 -13.53 -14.86
C ARG A 100 15.79 -12.50 -14.56
N ARG A 101 14.98 -12.74 -13.52
CA ARG A 101 13.99 -11.76 -13.04
C ARG A 101 14.66 -10.44 -12.61
N HIS A 102 15.81 -10.52 -11.94
CA HIS A 102 16.59 -9.33 -11.57
C HIS A 102 17.13 -8.59 -12.80
N ALA A 103 17.59 -9.31 -13.83
CA ALA A 103 18.03 -8.69 -15.09
C ALA A 103 16.90 -7.93 -15.79
N ALA A 104 15.71 -8.53 -15.92
CA ALA A 104 14.55 -7.85 -16.48
C ALA A 104 14.13 -6.63 -15.62
N SER A 105 14.10 -6.78 -14.29
CA SER A 105 13.79 -5.68 -13.37
C SER A 105 14.81 -4.54 -13.46
N LEU A 106 16.08 -4.83 -13.76
CA LEU A 106 17.11 -3.81 -13.94
C LEU A 106 16.82 -2.93 -15.17
N MET A 107 16.26 -3.48 -16.25
CA MET A 107 15.79 -2.67 -17.38
C MET A 107 14.71 -1.68 -16.96
N VAL A 108 13.75 -2.09 -16.13
CA VAL A 108 12.73 -1.18 -15.57
C VAL A 108 13.38 -0.10 -14.71
N LYS A 109 14.37 -0.44 -13.87
CA LYS A 109 15.09 0.52 -13.02
C LYS A 109 15.83 1.58 -13.85
N ILE A 110 16.54 1.17 -14.89
CA ILE A 110 17.27 2.09 -15.78
C ILE A 110 16.29 2.89 -16.63
N GLY A 111 15.22 2.26 -17.15
CA GLY A 111 14.12 2.89 -17.87
C GLY A 111 13.46 4.02 -17.07
N ASN A 112 13.20 3.79 -15.78
CA ASN A 112 12.60 4.80 -14.90
C ASN A 112 13.58 5.93 -14.54
N LYS A 113 14.84 5.57 -14.22
CA LYS A 113 15.79 6.53 -13.62
C LYS A 113 16.61 7.32 -14.66
N TYR A 114 16.92 6.70 -15.79
CA TYR A 114 17.75 7.30 -16.85
C TYR A 114 17.10 7.17 -18.24
N PRO A 115 15.81 7.54 -18.42
CA PRO A 115 15.11 7.37 -19.70
C PRO A 115 15.75 8.18 -20.83
N LEU A 116 16.26 9.38 -20.55
CA LEU A 116 16.92 10.24 -21.55
C LEU A 116 18.24 9.65 -22.07
N LEU A 117 18.89 8.77 -21.29
CA LEU A 117 20.08 8.04 -21.72
C LEU A 117 19.72 6.90 -22.68
N LEU A 118 18.55 6.29 -22.50
CA LEU A 118 18.06 5.17 -23.31
C LEU A 118 17.32 5.61 -24.58
N LEU A 119 16.72 6.81 -24.55
CA LEU A 119 15.90 7.32 -25.65
C LEU A 119 16.61 7.31 -27.03
N PRO A 120 17.90 7.69 -27.15
CA PRO A 120 18.60 7.65 -28.44
C PRO A 120 18.79 6.25 -29.03
N VAL A 121 18.75 5.21 -28.19
CA VAL A 121 18.92 3.80 -28.57
C VAL A 121 17.62 3.00 -28.41
N PHE A 122 16.48 3.68 -28.25
CA PHE A 122 15.19 3.05 -27.96
C PHE A 122 14.82 1.99 -29.00
N ASP A 123 14.98 2.28 -30.29
CA ASP A 123 14.61 1.34 -31.36
C ASP A 123 15.47 0.06 -31.32
N GLN A 124 16.75 0.15 -30.92
CA GLN A 124 17.63 -1.00 -30.74
C GLN A 124 17.19 -1.85 -29.53
N ILE A 125 16.84 -1.19 -28.42
CA ILE A 125 16.31 -1.85 -27.23
C ILE A 125 14.99 -2.56 -27.56
N LYS A 126 14.08 -1.86 -28.25
CA LYS A 126 12.79 -2.41 -28.70
C LYS A 126 12.99 -3.65 -29.57
N ALA A 127 13.82 -3.56 -30.61
CA ALA A 127 14.10 -4.70 -31.49
C ALA A 127 14.70 -5.90 -30.72
N THR A 128 15.59 -5.63 -29.75
CA THR A 128 16.15 -6.67 -28.88
C THR A 128 15.06 -7.34 -28.04
N VAL A 129 14.21 -6.55 -27.37
CA VAL A 129 13.11 -7.06 -26.56
C VAL A 129 12.12 -7.86 -27.41
N GLU A 130 11.78 -7.40 -28.62
CA GLU A 130 10.92 -8.12 -29.56
C GLU A 130 11.54 -9.46 -29.97
N SER A 131 12.83 -9.48 -30.31
CA SER A 131 13.57 -10.72 -30.62
C SER A 131 13.55 -11.72 -29.47
N LEU A 132 13.77 -11.25 -28.24
CA LEU A 132 13.74 -12.10 -27.04
C LEU A 132 12.32 -12.59 -26.70
N SER A 133 11.28 -11.81 -27.04
CA SER A 133 9.88 -12.08 -26.70
C SER A 133 9.16 -13.02 -27.65
N ARG A 134 9.77 -13.36 -28.79
CA ARG A 134 9.24 -14.37 -29.71
C ARG A 134 9.17 -15.74 -29.05
N THR A 135 8.18 -16.54 -29.44
CA THR A 135 7.98 -17.92 -28.95
C THR A 135 9.20 -18.81 -29.23
N ASP A 136 9.82 -18.63 -30.39
CA ASP A 136 11.06 -19.28 -30.84
C ASP A 136 12.31 -18.42 -30.55
N GLY A 137 12.18 -17.40 -29.70
CA GLY A 137 13.26 -16.49 -29.34
C GLY A 137 14.33 -17.16 -28.46
N PRO A 138 15.58 -16.66 -28.50
CA PRO A 138 16.73 -17.33 -27.88
C PRO A 138 16.67 -17.39 -26.35
N ALA A 139 15.85 -16.54 -25.72
CA ALA A 139 15.76 -16.44 -24.26
C ALA A 139 14.68 -17.34 -23.63
N HIS A 140 13.70 -17.79 -24.42
CA HIS A 140 12.47 -18.46 -23.94
C HIS A 140 11.95 -17.81 -22.64
N LEU A 141 11.56 -16.53 -22.77
CA LEU A 141 11.17 -15.70 -21.64
C LEU A 141 9.94 -16.28 -20.94
N THR A 142 9.94 -16.22 -19.61
CA THR A 142 8.70 -16.42 -18.86
C THR A 142 7.73 -15.27 -19.12
N CYS A 143 6.44 -15.51 -18.89
CA CYS A 143 5.40 -14.47 -18.98
C CYS A 143 5.80 -13.18 -18.23
N LEU A 144 6.28 -13.29 -17.00
CA LEU A 144 6.67 -12.13 -16.19
C LEU A 144 7.94 -11.45 -16.70
N GLU A 145 8.92 -12.19 -17.21
CA GLU A 145 10.10 -11.60 -17.85
C GLU A 145 9.70 -10.78 -19.08
N LYS A 146 8.81 -11.32 -19.92
CA LYS A 146 8.26 -10.63 -21.10
C LYS A 146 7.54 -9.33 -20.68
N VAL A 147 6.59 -9.42 -19.74
CA VAL A 147 5.87 -8.24 -19.22
C VAL A 147 6.84 -7.20 -18.64
N THR A 148 7.84 -7.62 -17.86
CA THR A 148 8.80 -6.71 -17.23
C THR A 148 9.65 -5.95 -18.26
N LEU A 149 10.04 -6.60 -19.37
CA LEU A 149 10.73 -5.93 -20.46
C LEU A 149 9.82 -4.94 -21.20
N GLN A 150 8.54 -5.28 -21.41
CA GLN A 150 7.56 -4.36 -21.97
C GLN A 150 7.34 -3.14 -21.06
N GLU A 151 7.29 -3.32 -19.74
CA GLU A 151 7.26 -2.21 -18.77
C GLU A 151 8.46 -1.27 -18.92
N ALA A 152 9.65 -1.81 -19.17
CA ALA A 152 10.85 -0.99 -19.39
C ALA A 152 10.72 -0.13 -20.66
N LEU A 153 10.17 -0.70 -21.75
CA LEU A 153 9.93 0.06 -22.98
C LEU A 153 8.89 1.18 -22.76
N LEU A 154 7.82 0.91 -22.00
CA LEU A 154 6.79 1.90 -21.65
C LEU A 154 7.35 3.06 -20.81
N LEU A 155 8.25 2.77 -19.88
CA LEU A 155 8.93 3.82 -19.10
C LEU A 155 9.78 4.74 -19.97
N ILE A 156 10.49 4.18 -20.97
CA ILE A 156 11.28 4.99 -21.91
C ILE A 156 10.35 5.79 -22.83
N SER A 157 9.21 5.21 -23.25
CA SER A 157 8.26 5.85 -24.17
C SER A 157 7.55 7.07 -23.55
N ASN A 158 7.41 7.14 -22.22
CA ASN A 158 6.96 8.36 -21.51
C ASN A 158 7.81 9.60 -21.87
N HIS A 159 9.05 9.40 -22.36
CA HIS A 159 9.95 10.47 -22.74
C HIS A 159 9.91 10.83 -24.23
N PHE A 160 9.00 10.26 -25.03
CA PHE A 160 8.75 10.75 -26.39
C PHE A 160 8.28 12.20 -26.41
N GLY A 161 7.52 12.63 -25.39
CA GLY A 161 6.99 13.99 -25.32
C GLY A 161 5.92 14.28 -26.36
N ASP A 162 5.30 13.25 -26.93
CA ASP A 162 4.25 13.32 -27.94
C ASP A 162 3.19 12.25 -27.65
N TYR A 163 1.94 12.69 -27.45
CA TYR A 163 0.83 11.83 -27.05
C TYR A 163 0.51 10.77 -28.11
N ASP A 164 0.42 11.13 -29.39
CA ASP A 164 -0.01 10.22 -30.44
C ASP A 164 1.06 9.15 -30.70
N ARG A 165 2.34 9.53 -30.73
CA ARG A 165 3.46 8.60 -30.82
C ARG A 165 3.48 7.62 -29.65
N GLN A 166 3.28 8.11 -28.42
CA GLN A 166 3.26 7.25 -27.25
C GLN A 166 2.04 6.33 -27.24
N SER A 167 0.84 6.83 -27.57
CA SER A 167 -0.39 6.04 -27.60
C SER A 167 -0.34 4.95 -28.68
N ASN A 168 0.21 5.26 -29.87
CA ASN A 168 0.43 4.26 -30.91
C ASN A 168 1.38 3.16 -30.44
N PHE A 169 2.48 3.52 -29.77
CA PHE A 169 3.41 2.55 -29.20
C PHE A 169 2.76 1.68 -28.11
N VAL A 170 1.91 2.26 -27.25
CA VAL A 170 1.13 1.47 -26.27
C VAL A 170 0.22 0.47 -26.97
N GLY A 171 -0.43 0.86 -28.06
CA GLY A 171 -1.23 -0.04 -28.89
C GLY A 171 -0.41 -1.16 -29.53
N GLU A 172 0.83 -0.90 -29.94
CA GLU A 172 1.76 -1.94 -30.43
C GLU A 172 2.10 -2.96 -29.34
N VAL A 173 2.46 -2.48 -28.14
CA VAL A 173 2.79 -3.33 -26.98
C VAL A 173 1.60 -4.21 -26.59
N LEU A 174 0.38 -3.64 -26.60
CA LEU A 174 -0.84 -4.35 -26.19
C LEU A 174 -1.42 -5.27 -27.26
N ARG A 175 -0.97 -5.21 -28.51
CA ARG A 175 -1.62 -5.89 -29.65
C ARG A 175 -1.85 -7.39 -29.39
N GLU A 176 -0.81 -8.11 -29.02
CA GLU A 176 -0.87 -9.56 -28.76
C GLU A 176 -1.82 -9.88 -27.59
N ALA A 177 -1.69 -9.14 -26.47
CA ALA A 177 -2.52 -9.35 -25.29
C ALA A 177 -3.99 -9.01 -25.55
N ASN A 178 -4.28 -7.96 -26.32
CA ASN A 178 -5.64 -7.58 -26.67
C ASN A 178 -6.32 -8.66 -27.51
N THR A 179 -5.64 -9.20 -28.53
CA THR A 179 -6.17 -10.30 -29.34
C THR A 179 -6.45 -11.53 -28.46
N LEU A 180 -5.46 -11.97 -27.67
CA LEU A 180 -5.61 -13.13 -26.79
C LEU A 180 -6.74 -12.95 -25.75
N PHE A 181 -6.82 -11.77 -25.13
CA PHE A 181 -7.82 -11.49 -24.12
C PHE A 181 -9.24 -11.43 -24.71
N LEU A 182 -9.40 -10.84 -25.89
CA LEU A 182 -10.68 -10.83 -26.59
C LEU A 182 -11.09 -12.24 -27.04
N ASP A 183 -10.15 -13.10 -27.45
CA ASP A 183 -10.46 -14.50 -27.73
C ASP A 183 -10.97 -15.24 -26.49
N ILE A 184 -10.36 -14.99 -25.32
CA ILE A 184 -10.83 -15.52 -24.03
C ILE A 184 -12.23 -15.00 -23.71
N VAL A 185 -12.50 -13.71 -23.90
CA VAL A 185 -13.84 -13.12 -23.71
C VAL A 185 -14.86 -13.77 -24.65
N ASN A 186 -14.53 -13.89 -25.94
CA ASN A 186 -15.41 -14.44 -26.97
C ASN A 186 -15.69 -15.93 -26.77
N SER A 187 -14.77 -16.67 -26.16
CA SER A 187 -14.98 -18.07 -25.76
C SER A 187 -16.07 -18.23 -24.69
N GLY A 188 -16.45 -17.15 -23.99
CA GLY A 188 -17.41 -17.17 -22.89
C GLY A 188 -16.80 -17.47 -21.52
N ALA A 189 -15.47 -17.66 -21.42
CA ALA A 189 -14.77 -17.98 -20.18
C ALA A 189 -14.95 -16.94 -19.05
N LEU A 190 -15.30 -15.69 -19.40
CA LEU A 190 -15.49 -14.59 -18.43
C LEU A 190 -16.97 -14.23 -18.20
N ARG A 191 -17.91 -15.14 -18.48
CA ARG A 191 -19.35 -14.93 -18.24
C ARG A 191 -19.76 -15.14 -16.78
N GLY A 192 -19.18 -16.12 -16.11
CA GLY A 192 -19.45 -16.47 -14.73
C GLY A 192 -18.44 -17.48 -14.17
N ALA A 193 -18.58 -17.81 -12.89
CA ALA A 193 -17.67 -18.75 -12.21
C ALA A 193 -17.64 -20.13 -12.88
N VAL A 194 -18.77 -20.62 -13.40
CA VAL A 194 -18.88 -21.96 -14.02
C VAL A 194 -17.99 -22.06 -15.26
N GLU A 195 -18.14 -21.12 -16.20
CA GLU A 195 -17.37 -21.11 -17.44
C GLU A 195 -15.87 -20.89 -17.16
N PHE A 196 -15.55 -20.03 -16.19
CA PHE A 196 -14.18 -19.79 -15.78
C PHE A 196 -13.54 -21.06 -15.20
N ILE A 197 -14.21 -21.73 -14.26
CA ILE A 197 -13.77 -22.99 -13.64
C ILE A 197 -13.41 -24.03 -14.71
N SER A 198 -14.25 -24.21 -15.72
CA SER A 198 -14.00 -25.17 -16.79
C SER A 198 -12.87 -24.74 -17.73
N SER A 199 -12.77 -23.44 -18.01
CA SER A 199 -11.72 -22.86 -18.86
C SER A 199 -10.32 -23.00 -18.25
N VAL A 200 -10.18 -22.83 -16.93
CA VAL A 200 -8.90 -22.96 -16.22
C VAL A 200 -8.62 -24.37 -15.70
N GLY A 201 -9.58 -25.29 -15.85
CA GLY A 201 -9.45 -26.70 -15.47
C GLY A 201 -9.53 -26.96 -13.96
N LEU A 202 -10.35 -26.19 -13.23
CA LEU A 202 -10.62 -26.43 -11.81
C LEU A 202 -11.60 -27.58 -11.57
N ASP A 203 -12.40 -27.94 -12.58
CA ASP A 203 -13.38 -29.04 -12.60
C ASP A 203 -12.78 -30.39 -13.04
N LYS A 204 -11.48 -30.43 -13.37
CA LYS A 204 -10.79 -31.60 -13.92
C LYS A 204 -9.66 -32.06 -13.00
N PRO A 205 -9.27 -33.35 -13.04
CA PRO A 205 -8.05 -33.80 -12.38
C PRO A 205 -6.82 -33.15 -13.03
N PRO A 206 -5.69 -33.01 -12.29
CA PRO A 206 -4.47 -32.44 -12.84
C PRO A 206 -3.99 -33.19 -14.10
N ALA A 207 -3.71 -32.45 -15.18
CA ALA A 207 -3.22 -33.02 -16.43
C ALA A 207 -1.90 -33.81 -16.20
N PRO A 208 -1.77 -35.04 -16.76
CA PRO A 208 -0.53 -35.80 -16.77
C PRO A 208 0.61 -35.02 -17.46
N ASP A 209 1.85 -35.26 -17.04
CA ASP A 209 3.04 -34.56 -17.56
C ASP A 209 3.27 -34.72 -19.08
N ASN A 210 2.70 -35.76 -19.69
CA ASN A 210 2.90 -36.10 -21.10
C ASN A 210 1.74 -35.65 -22.01
N THR A 211 0.83 -34.81 -21.52
CA THR A 211 -0.34 -34.34 -22.29
C THR A 211 -0.32 -32.83 -22.47
N GLU A 212 -0.81 -32.33 -23.61
CA GLU A 212 -1.00 -30.90 -23.82
C GLU A 212 -2.03 -30.34 -22.82
N ASP A 213 -1.55 -29.51 -21.88
CA ASP A 213 -2.41 -28.87 -20.88
C ASP A 213 -3.04 -27.60 -21.46
N ILE A 214 -4.13 -27.76 -22.23
CA ILE A 214 -4.91 -26.66 -22.81
C ILE A 214 -5.35 -25.68 -21.70
N CYS A 215 -5.79 -26.21 -20.55
CA CYS A 215 -6.18 -25.41 -19.39
C CYS A 215 -4.98 -24.64 -18.81
N GLY A 216 -3.79 -25.24 -18.82
CA GLY A 216 -2.51 -24.61 -18.55
C GLY A 216 -2.24 -23.41 -19.46
N GLN A 217 -2.47 -23.56 -20.77
CA GLN A 217 -2.31 -22.46 -21.72
C GLN A 217 -3.32 -21.33 -21.47
N ASN A 218 -4.58 -21.66 -21.20
CA ASN A 218 -5.61 -20.66 -20.85
C ASN A 218 -5.22 -19.85 -19.61
N ARG A 219 -4.74 -20.53 -18.55
CA ARG A 219 -4.23 -19.87 -17.34
C ARG A 219 -3.06 -18.95 -17.65
N SER A 220 -2.10 -19.41 -18.46
CA SER A 220 -0.95 -18.62 -18.87
C SER A 220 -1.34 -17.38 -19.67
N ASN A 221 -2.27 -17.52 -20.62
CA ASN A 221 -2.77 -16.42 -21.46
C ASN A 221 -3.49 -15.36 -20.64
N ILE A 222 -4.41 -15.75 -19.75
CA ILE A 222 -5.12 -14.80 -18.87
C ILE A 222 -4.12 -14.06 -18.00
N PHE A 223 -3.17 -14.80 -17.40
CA PHE A 223 -2.16 -14.21 -16.53
C PHE A 223 -1.26 -13.21 -17.29
N PHE A 224 -0.85 -13.54 -18.52
CA PHE A 224 -0.09 -12.65 -19.39
C PHE A 224 -0.85 -11.36 -19.70
N CYS A 225 -2.10 -11.48 -20.15
CA CYS A 225 -2.91 -10.33 -20.52
C CYS A 225 -3.10 -9.38 -19.34
N VAL A 226 -3.56 -9.89 -18.20
CA VAL A 226 -3.81 -9.08 -17.00
C VAL A 226 -2.54 -8.40 -16.47
N ASN A 227 -1.41 -9.11 -16.45
CA ASN A 227 -0.15 -8.51 -16.00
C ASN A 227 0.39 -7.46 -16.99
N LEU A 228 0.21 -7.63 -18.29
CA LEU A 228 0.60 -6.61 -19.27
C LEU A 228 -0.30 -5.37 -19.16
N PHE A 229 -1.62 -5.55 -19.01
CA PHE A 229 -2.55 -4.43 -18.77
C PHE A 229 -2.18 -3.66 -17.50
N LEU A 230 -1.91 -4.38 -16.41
CA LEU A 230 -1.39 -3.82 -15.17
C LEU A 230 -0.11 -3.01 -15.40
N GLY A 231 0.88 -3.58 -16.11
CA GLY A 231 2.13 -2.90 -16.44
C GLY A 231 1.89 -1.61 -17.24
N VAL A 232 1.03 -1.66 -18.25
CA VAL A 232 0.65 -0.48 -19.04
C VAL A 232 0.02 0.60 -18.19
N ILE A 233 -0.98 0.27 -17.36
CA ILE A 233 -1.66 1.24 -16.50
C ILE A 233 -0.69 1.84 -15.48
N LYS A 234 0.22 1.04 -14.91
CA LYS A 234 1.20 1.50 -13.91
C LYS A 234 2.33 2.34 -14.48
N ARG A 235 2.74 2.10 -15.72
CA ARG A 235 3.96 2.70 -16.29
C ARG A 235 3.69 3.84 -17.25
N CYS A 236 2.56 3.86 -17.95
CA CYS A 236 2.25 4.93 -18.89
C CYS A 236 1.85 6.20 -18.13
N SER A 237 2.56 7.29 -18.39
CA SER A 237 2.28 8.59 -17.82
C SER A 237 2.47 9.70 -18.85
N TRP A 238 1.77 10.82 -18.63
CA TRP A 238 2.10 12.08 -19.29
C TRP A 238 3.33 12.73 -18.63
N PRO A 239 3.94 13.74 -19.27
CA PRO A 239 5.05 14.49 -18.67
C PRO A 239 4.64 15.30 -17.42
N ASP A 240 5.50 15.33 -16.40
CA ASP A 240 5.29 16.15 -15.19
C ASP A 240 5.38 17.66 -15.47
N ASP A 241 6.19 18.05 -16.47
CA ASP A 241 6.33 19.45 -16.89
C ASP A 241 5.06 19.91 -17.65
N PRO A 242 4.29 20.88 -17.12
CA PRO A 242 3.02 21.30 -17.73
C PRO A 242 3.17 21.84 -19.15
N GLU A 243 4.29 22.51 -19.45
CA GLU A 243 4.55 23.01 -20.79
C GLU A 243 4.82 21.88 -21.77
N ARG A 244 5.63 20.89 -21.39
CA ARG A 244 5.87 19.69 -22.18
C ARG A 244 4.60 18.88 -22.38
N ALA A 245 3.75 18.75 -21.35
CA ALA A 245 2.45 18.10 -21.48
C ALA A 245 1.55 18.83 -22.47
N THR A 246 1.53 20.17 -22.43
CA THR A 246 0.75 21.00 -23.36
C THR A 246 1.26 20.86 -24.79
N ARG A 247 2.57 21.06 -25.01
CA ARG A 247 3.21 20.96 -26.34
C ARG A 247 3.09 19.55 -26.93
N GLY A 248 3.12 18.52 -26.09
CA GLY A 248 3.00 17.12 -26.50
C GLY A 248 1.57 16.64 -26.71
N GLY A 249 0.54 17.49 -26.56
CA GLY A 249 -0.85 17.11 -26.79
C GLY A 249 -1.49 16.25 -25.69
N PHE A 250 -0.96 16.28 -24.46
CA PHE A 250 -1.50 15.54 -23.32
C PHE A 250 -2.61 16.30 -22.58
N VAL A 251 -2.63 17.63 -22.65
CA VAL A 251 -3.64 18.46 -21.97
C VAL A 251 -4.89 18.57 -22.84
N VAL A 252 -6.05 18.13 -22.33
CA VAL A 252 -7.34 18.16 -23.06
C VAL A 252 -8.26 19.29 -22.64
N SER A 253 -8.12 19.78 -21.41
CA SER A 253 -8.91 20.89 -20.88
C SER A 253 -8.23 21.51 -19.67
N LEU A 254 -8.78 22.61 -19.16
CA LEU A 254 -8.43 23.20 -17.87
C LEU A 254 -9.60 23.03 -16.90
N THR A 255 -9.32 22.88 -15.60
CA THR A 255 -10.34 22.98 -14.55
C THR A 255 -10.80 24.43 -14.40
N GLU A 256 -11.88 24.66 -13.64
CA GLU A 256 -12.33 26.03 -13.29
C GLU A 256 -11.25 26.84 -12.55
N SER A 257 -10.41 26.15 -11.78
CA SER A 257 -9.23 26.72 -11.11
C SER A 257 -8.01 26.89 -12.01
N GLY A 258 -8.11 26.57 -13.31
CA GLY A 258 -7.04 26.73 -14.29
C GLY A 258 -6.00 25.60 -14.30
N ASN A 259 -6.22 24.49 -13.59
CA ASN A 259 -5.29 23.36 -13.57
C ASN A 259 -5.43 22.51 -14.85
N PRO A 260 -4.32 22.00 -15.43
CA PRO A 260 -4.38 21.16 -16.61
C PRO A 260 -5.05 19.81 -16.31
N VAL A 261 -5.97 19.41 -17.19
CA VAL A 261 -6.55 18.06 -17.22
C VAL A 261 -5.84 17.27 -18.32
N CYS A 262 -5.02 16.31 -17.90
CA CYS A 262 -4.28 15.46 -18.82
C CYS A 262 -5.05 14.18 -19.20
N ARG A 263 -4.78 13.66 -20.39
CA ARG A 263 -5.21 12.33 -20.86
C ARG A 263 -4.04 11.35 -20.84
N ASN A 264 -4.32 10.08 -20.55
CA ASN A 264 -3.30 9.04 -20.56
C ASN A 264 -3.21 8.34 -21.92
N PRO A 265 -2.01 8.16 -22.52
CA PRO A 265 -1.84 7.40 -23.76
C PRO A 265 -2.36 5.96 -23.74
N ALA A 266 -2.47 5.36 -22.55
CA ALA A 266 -3.03 4.03 -22.35
C ALA A 266 -4.57 3.98 -22.30
N ALA A 267 -5.24 5.10 -22.00
CA ALA A 267 -6.68 5.16 -21.87
C ALA A 267 -7.47 4.59 -23.08
N PRO A 268 -7.18 4.95 -24.34
CA PRO A 268 -7.94 4.44 -25.49
C PRO A 268 -7.82 2.92 -25.67
N HIS A 269 -6.76 2.31 -25.14
CA HIS A 269 -6.51 0.87 -25.29
C HIS A 269 -7.05 0.06 -24.11
N ILE A 270 -7.07 0.64 -22.91
CA ILE A 270 -7.45 -0.04 -21.66
C ILE A 270 -8.93 0.14 -21.32
N VAL A 271 -9.49 1.35 -21.52
CA VAL A 271 -10.88 1.65 -21.15
C VAL A 271 -11.88 0.67 -21.79
N PRO A 272 -11.74 0.28 -23.08
CA PRO A 272 -12.62 -0.72 -23.69
C PRO A 272 -12.57 -2.11 -23.04
N LEU A 273 -11.49 -2.44 -22.33
CA LEU A 273 -11.29 -3.74 -21.68
C LEU A 273 -11.82 -3.78 -20.25
N LEU A 274 -12.11 -2.62 -19.64
CA LEU A 274 -12.59 -2.51 -18.26
C LEU A 274 -13.83 -3.36 -17.98
N PRO A 275 -14.87 -3.42 -18.83
CA PRO A 275 -16.04 -4.27 -18.57
C PRO A 275 -15.67 -5.75 -18.37
N HIS A 276 -14.70 -6.25 -19.14
CA HIS A 276 -14.25 -7.64 -19.06
C HIS A 276 -13.35 -7.89 -17.84
N ILE A 277 -12.50 -6.91 -17.50
CA ILE A 277 -11.70 -6.92 -16.27
C ILE A 277 -12.61 -6.95 -15.03
N LEU A 278 -13.65 -6.11 -15.01
CA LEU A 278 -14.65 -6.10 -13.94
C LEU A 278 -15.38 -7.45 -13.86
N SER A 279 -15.73 -8.06 -14.98
CA SER A 279 -16.34 -9.40 -15.01
C SER A 279 -15.41 -10.47 -14.40
N LEU A 280 -14.10 -10.41 -14.69
CA LEU A 280 -13.12 -11.32 -14.08
C LEU A 280 -13.02 -11.12 -12.56
N ILE A 281 -13.06 -9.88 -12.07
CA ILE A 281 -13.09 -9.59 -10.62
C ILE A 281 -14.37 -10.14 -9.98
N ARG A 282 -15.53 -9.94 -10.64
CA ARG A 282 -16.80 -10.51 -10.20
C ARG A 282 -16.73 -12.02 -10.07
N ILE A 283 -16.13 -12.71 -11.04
CA ILE A 283 -15.90 -14.16 -11.01
C ILE A 283 -15.05 -14.56 -9.81
N PHE A 284 -13.96 -13.84 -9.53
CA PHE A 284 -13.14 -14.13 -8.34
C PHE A 284 -13.92 -14.01 -7.02
N ASN A 285 -14.86 -13.08 -6.95
CA ASN A 285 -15.75 -12.93 -5.82
C ASN A 285 -16.79 -14.08 -5.76
N GLU A 286 -17.35 -14.44 -6.91
CA GLU A 286 -18.32 -15.53 -7.08
C GLU A 286 -17.72 -16.92 -6.75
N LEU A 287 -16.42 -17.14 -6.97
CA LEU A 287 -15.72 -18.39 -6.65
C LEU A 287 -15.82 -18.76 -5.15
N PHE A 288 -16.09 -17.80 -4.26
CA PHE A 288 -16.28 -18.06 -2.84
C PHE A 288 -17.70 -18.53 -2.47
N THR A 289 -18.65 -18.53 -3.41
CA THR A 289 -19.98 -19.10 -3.19
C THR A 289 -19.91 -20.62 -3.03
N VAL A 290 -20.88 -21.20 -2.33
CA VAL A 290 -20.93 -22.66 -2.09
C VAL A 290 -21.15 -23.39 -3.41
N GLU A 291 -21.99 -22.82 -4.28
CA GLU A 291 -22.32 -23.33 -5.60
C GLU A 291 -21.08 -23.45 -6.48
N ALA A 292 -20.24 -22.41 -6.55
CA ALA A 292 -19.01 -22.45 -7.33
C ALA A 292 -17.98 -23.43 -6.74
N GLN A 293 -17.82 -23.46 -5.42
CA GLN A 293 -16.86 -24.36 -4.75
C GLN A 293 -17.21 -25.85 -4.90
N ASN A 294 -18.50 -26.17 -5.09
CA ASN A 294 -18.95 -27.54 -5.34
C ASN A 294 -18.58 -28.05 -6.74
N LEU A 295 -18.27 -27.16 -7.69
CA LEU A 295 -17.80 -27.53 -9.02
C LEU A 295 -16.29 -27.82 -9.09
N ILE A 296 -15.54 -27.43 -8.05
CA ILE A 296 -14.09 -27.65 -7.98
C ILE A 296 -13.81 -29.13 -7.68
N HIS A 297 -13.00 -29.75 -8.55
CA HIS A 297 -12.57 -31.14 -8.42
C HIS A 297 -11.81 -31.39 -7.11
N ASP A 298 -11.91 -32.60 -6.56
CA ASP A 298 -11.35 -32.96 -5.26
C ASP A 298 -9.84 -32.71 -5.14
N SER A 299 -9.09 -32.91 -6.23
CA SER A 299 -7.65 -32.61 -6.30
C SER A 299 -7.27 -31.14 -6.12
N TYR A 300 -8.25 -30.22 -6.25
CA TYR A 300 -8.08 -28.78 -6.09
C TYR A 300 -8.86 -28.21 -4.90
N LYS A 301 -9.44 -29.06 -4.04
CA LYS A 301 -10.10 -28.59 -2.80
C LYS A 301 -9.09 -27.82 -1.94
N GLY A 302 -9.53 -26.67 -1.42
CA GLY A 302 -8.67 -25.75 -0.68
C GLY A 302 -7.82 -24.80 -1.53
N CYS A 303 -7.90 -24.82 -2.87
CA CYS A 303 -7.12 -23.91 -3.73
C CYS A 303 -7.45 -22.42 -3.55
N LEU A 304 -8.60 -22.09 -2.95
CA LEU A 304 -9.00 -20.73 -2.61
C LEU A 304 -8.57 -20.30 -1.21
N ALA A 305 -8.06 -21.21 -0.38
CA ALA A 305 -7.62 -20.90 0.97
C ALA A 305 -6.38 -19.98 0.97
N MET A 306 -6.12 -19.32 2.09
CA MET A 306 -4.88 -18.57 2.30
C MET A 306 -3.66 -19.47 2.08
N GLN A 307 -2.64 -18.96 1.39
CA GLN A 307 -1.40 -19.71 1.17
C GLN A 307 -0.67 -19.94 2.50
N GLU A 308 -0.04 -21.10 2.65
CA GLU A 308 0.63 -21.45 3.89
C GLU A 308 1.76 -20.46 4.24
N THR A 309 2.50 -19.99 3.23
CA THR A 309 3.50 -18.93 3.40
C THR A 309 2.91 -17.62 3.92
N GLU A 310 1.69 -17.27 3.52
CA GLU A 310 1.00 -16.06 3.99
C GLU A 310 0.52 -16.23 5.44
N LYS A 311 -0.02 -17.40 5.79
CA LYS A 311 -0.40 -17.73 7.17
C LYS A 311 0.81 -17.65 8.10
N MET A 312 1.91 -18.29 7.73
CA MET A 312 3.14 -18.29 8.52
C MET A 312 3.73 -16.87 8.68
N ASN A 313 3.59 -16.01 7.67
CA ASN A 313 3.94 -14.60 7.75
C ASN A 313 3.09 -13.85 8.77
N LEU A 314 1.76 -14.01 8.71
CA LEU A 314 0.85 -13.34 9.64
C LEU A 314 1.06 -13.80 11.09
N LEU A 315 1.38 -15.08 11.29
CA LEU A 315 1.68 -15.65 12.61
C LEU A 315 3.11 -15.34 13.09
N GLY A 316 3.95 -14.70 12.29
CA GLY A 316 5.34 -14.36 12.66
C GLY A 316 6.30 -15.56 12.71
N LEU A 317 5.99 -16.66 12.02
CA LEU A 317 6.70 -17.95 12.12
C LEU A 317 7.81 -18.15 11.07
N ILE A 318 8.01 -17.20 10.14
CA ILE A 318 8.92 -17.37 8.97
C ILE A 318 10.41 -17.46 9.35
N GLY A 319 10.80 -17.12 10.58
CA GLY A 319 12.18 -17.24 11.06
C GLY A 319 12.65 -18.66 11.45
N HIS A 320 11.74 -19.64 11.57
CA HIS A 320 12.08 -20.96 12.13
C HIS A 320 12.22 -22.10 11.10
N ALA A 321 11.82 -21.88 9.83
CA ALA A 321 11.70 -22.95 8.84
C ALA A 321 12.80 -22.98 7.76
N VAL A 322 13.79 -22.09 7.80
CA VAL A 322 14.89 -22.07 6.82
C VAL A 322 16.21 -22.43 7.50
N SER A 323 16.22 -23.58 8.18
CA SER A 323 17.46 -24.31 8.44
C SER A 323 17.67 -25.29 7.28
N GLU A 324 18.63 -24.99 6.41
CA GLU A 324 19.46 -26.00 5.72
C GLU A 324 18.77 -27.06 4.84
N CYS A 325 17.74 -26.72 4.05
CA CYS A 325 17.34 -27.60 2.96
C CYS A 325 17.11 -26.86 1.65
N GLU A 326 18.16 -26.82 0.82
CA GLU A 326 18.11 -26.53 -0.62
C GLU A 326 17.41 -27.65 -1.42
N THR A 327 16.39 -28.31 -0.87
CA THR A 327 15.59 -29.22 -1.68
C THR A 327 14.68 -28.38 -2.56
N GLN A 328 14.75 -28.62 -3.87
CA GLN A 328 13.73 -28.21 -4.81
C GLN A 328 12.38 -28.75 -4.32
N VAL A 329 11.62 -27.94 -3.55
CA VAL A 329 10.26 -28.30 -3.20
C VAL A 329 9.49 -28.33 -4.52
N VAL A 330 9.30 -29.53 -5.06
CA VAL A 330 8.45 -29.77 -6.23
C VAL A 330 7.07 -29.30 -5.83
N GLN A 331 6.67 -28.13 -6.34
CA GLN A 331 5.40 -27.51 -6.00
C GLN A 331 4.26 -28.46 -6.40
N SER A 332 3.36 -28.76 -5.46
CA SER A 332 2.21 -29.60 -5.75
C SER A 332 1.32 -28.96 -6.82
N ARG A 333 0.55 -29.78 -7.56
CA ARG A 333 -0.40 -29.29 -8.58
C ARG A 333 -1.42 -28.32 -7.97
N LEU A 334 -1.86 -28.60 -6.75
CA LEU A 334 -2.73 -27.75 -5.95
C LEU A 334 -2.10 -26.38 -5.66
N GLU A 335 -0.87 -26.35 -5.15
CA GLU A 335 -0.19 -25.08 -4.85
C GLU A 335 0.03 -24.23 -6.10
N ARG A 336 0.33 -24.85 -7.25
CA ARG A 336 0.47 -24.09 -8.51
C ARG A 336 -0.86 -23.44 -8.91
N MET A 337 -1.98 -24.15 -8.73
CA MET A 337 -3.32 -23.59 -8.97
C MET A 337 -3.64 -22.46 -7.98
N GLN A 338 -3.37 -22.66 -6.68
CA GLN A 338 -3.56 -21.67 -5.64
C GLN A 338 -2.74 -20.39 -5.91
N ARG A 339 -1.46 -20.54 -6.31
CA ARG A 339 -0.60 -19.41 -6.70
C ARG A 339 -1.11 -18.70 -7.95
N PHE A 340 -1.60 -19.44 -8.95
CA PHE A 340 -2.21 -18.85 -10.14
C PHE A 340 -3.43 -18.00 -9.77
N LEU A 341 -4.40 -18.57 -9.02
CA LEU A 341 -5.61 -17.85 -8.62
C LEU A 341 -5.29 -16.64 -7.75
N THR A 342 -4.39 -16.80 -6.79
CA THR A 342 -3.97 -15.70 -5.91
C THR A 342 -3.27 -14.60 -6.69
N GLY A 343 -2.26 -14.94 -7.49
CA GLY A 343 -1.49 -13.95 -8.25
C GLY A 343 -2.33 -13.23 -9.31
N LEU A 344 -3.26 -13.94 -9.96
CA LEU A 344 -4.18 -13.32 -10.92
C LEU A 344 -5.17 -12.37 -10.22
N HIS A 345 -5.70 -12.77 -9.07
CA HIS A 345 -6.59 -11.93 -8.24
C HIS A 345 -5.89 -10.66 -7.75
N GLU A 346 -4.67 -10.80 -7.21
CA GLU A 346 -3.84 -9.67 -6.79
C GLU A 346 -3.52 -8.73 -7.96
N SER A 347 -3.18 -9.27 -9.12
CA SER A 347 -2.91 -8.48 -10.33
C SER A 347 -4.13 -7.65 -10.74
N CYS A 348 -5.34 -8.22 -10.64
CA CYS A 348 -6.58 -7.49 -10.92
C CYS A 348 -6.77 -6.31 -9.95
N TYR A 349 -6.55 -6.49 -8.64
CA TYR A 349 -6.73 -5.39 -7.68
C TYR A 349 -5.61 -4.35 -7.73
N HIS A 350 -4.37 -4.74 -8.00
CA HIS A 350 -3.31 -3.78 -8.28
C HIS A 350 -3.59 -2.96 -9.54
N MET A 351 -4.22 -3.58 -10.55
CA MET A 351 -4.63 -2.90 -11.76
C MET A 351 -5.72 -1.88 -11.44
N MET A 352 -6.77 -2.32 -10.74
CA MET A 352 -7.85 -1.42 -10.31
C MET A 352 -7.36 -0.30 -9.38
N GLY A 353 -6.41 -0.57 -8.48
CA GLY A 353 -5.75 0.46 -7.67
C GLY A 353 -5.03 1.50 -8.52
N SER A 354 -4.52 1.12 -9.69
CA SER A 354 -3.75 2.01 -10.56
C SER A 354 -4.61 2.78 -11.56
N VAL A 355 -5.85 2.36 -11.86
CA VAL A 355 -6.67 3.01 -12.91
C VAL A 355 -7.07 4.44 -12.54
N GLY A 356 -7.38 4.73 -11.28
CA GLY A 356 -7.75 6.07 -10.81
C GLY A 356 -6.67 7.12 -11.09
N PRO A 357 -5.46 6.97 -10.54
CA PRO A 357 -4.37 7.93 -10.74
C PRO A 357 -3.82 7.92 -12.17
N SER A 358 -3.93 6.81 -12.89
CA SER A 358 -3.39 6.67 -14.25
C SER A 358 -4.33 7.24 -15.32
N LEU A 359 -5.60 6.82 -15.33
CA LEU A 359 -6.56 7.17 -16.38
C LEU A 359 -7.32 8.47 -16.06
N GLY A 360 -7.41 8.86 -14.78
CA GLY A 360 -8.00 10.11 -14.35
C GLY A 360 -9.40 10.32 -14.92
N ARG A 361 -9.62 11.45 -15.60
CA ARG A 361 -10.92 11.84 -16.18
C ARG A 361 -11.50 10.77 -17.11
N ASP A 362 -10.68 10.10 -17.92
CA ASP A 362 -11.15 9.10 -18.88
C ASP A 362 -11.83 7.91 -18.18
N LEU A 363 -11.41 7.59 -16.95
CA LEU A 363 -12.08 6.61 -16.10
C LEU A 363 -13.34 7.19 -15.46
N TYR A 364 -13.24 8.27 -14.69
CA TYR A 364 -14.36 8.76 -13.88
C TYR A 364 -15.52 9.33 -14.71
N SER A 365 -15.28 9.66 -15.97
CA SER A 365 -16.30 10.10 -16.92
C SER A 365 -17.14 8.95 -17.53
N ILE A 366 -16.76 7.68 -17.28
CA ILE A 366 -17.52 6.52 -17.78
C ILE A 366 -18.93 6.53 -17.18
N PRO A 367 -19.98 6.49 -18.01
CA PRO A 367 -21.36 6.41 -17.55
C PRO A 367 -21.57 5.19 -16.63
N GLU A 368 -22.31 5.40 -15.54
CA GLU A 368 -22.66 4.34 -14.59
C GLU A 368 -21.44 3.60 -13.97
N LEU A 369 -20.26 4.23 -13.93
CA LEU A 369 -19.07 3.62 -13.34
C LEU A 369 -19.30 3.12 -11.90
N SER A 370 -20.01 3.88 -11.08
CA SER A 370 -20.34 3.46 -9.70
C SER A 370 -21.16 2.18 -9.66
N LEU A 371 -22.17 2.06 -10.53
CA LEU A 371 -23.00 0.85 -10.64
C LEU A 371 -22.17 -0.34 -11.13
N ALA A 372 -21.30 -0.12 -12.12
CA ALA A 372 -20.40 -1.16 -12.62
C ALA A 372 -19.45 -1.67 -11.51
N ILE A 373 -18.91 -0.78 -10.67
CA ILE A 373 -18.06 -1.15 -9.52
C ILE A 373 -18.87 -1.91 -8.48
N ILE A 374 -20.06 -1.46 -8.13
CA ILE A 374 -20.93 -2.11 -7.14
C ILE A 374 -21.30 -3.53 -7.59
N ASN A 375 -21.72 -3.69 -8.85
CA ASN A 375 -22.20 -4.97 -9.37
C ASN A 375 -21.09 -5.98 -9.69
N ASN A 376 -19.82 -5.58 -9.68
CA ASN A 376 -18.69 -6.45 -10.03
C ASN A 376 -17.65 -6.55 -8.92
N VAL A 377 -17.06 -5.42 -8.50
CA VAL A 377 -16.00 -5.42 -7.50
C VAL A 377 -16.56 -5.65 -6.09
N LEU A 378 -17.76 -5.12 -5.82
CA LEU A 378 -18.41 -5.19 -4.51
C LEU A 378 -19.56 -6.21 -4.47
N SER A 379 -19.67 -7.07 -5.49
CA SER A 379 -20.58 -8.20 -5.47
C SER A 379 -20.08 -9.32 -4.57
N TYR A 380 -20.98 -10.11 -3.98
CA TYR A 380 -20.67 -11.31 -3.20
C TYR A 380 -19.81 -11.07 -1.94
N LEU A 381 -19.69 -9.81 -1.47
CA LEU A 381 -18.85 -9.47 -0.32
C LEU A 381 -19.15 -10.29 0.95
N GLN A 382 -20.36 -10.84 1.10
CA GLN A 382 -20.74 -11.70 2.23
C GLN A 382 -20.04 -13.06 2.25
N TYR A 383 -19.59 -13.57 1.10
CA TYR A 383 -18.92 -14.88 0.98
C TYR A 383 -17.40 -14.77 1.04
N ILE A 384 -16.85 -13.59 0.77
CA ILE A 384 -15.41 -13.37 0.67
C ILE A 384 -14.78 -13.27 2.07
N PRO A 385 -13.64 -13.95 2.32
CA PRO A 385 -12.93 -13.85 3.59
C PRO A 385 -12.14 -12.53 3.73
N ASP A 386 -11.82 -12.15 4.96
CA ASP A 386 -11.23 -10.83 5.26
C ASP A 386 -9.90 -10.58 4.55
N TYR A 387 -9.03 -11.60 4.43
CA TYR A 387 -7.75 -11.48 3.70
C TYR A 387 -7.93 -11.14 2.21
N LYS A 388 -9.10 -11.40 1.63
CA LYS A 388 -9.44 -11.04 0.23
C LYS A 388 -10.16 -9.69 0.11
N ILE A 389 -10.84 -9.23 1.17
CA ILE A 389 -11.45 -7.90 1.23
C ILE A 389 -10.42 -6.81 1.48
N ARG A 390 -9.40 -7.12 2.29
CA ARG A 390 -8.31 -6.20 2.60
C ARG A 390 -7.69 -5.55 1.36
N PRO A 391 -7.29 -6.29 0.30
CA PRO A 391 -6.85 -5.68 -0.96
C PRO A 391 -7.89 -4.78 -1.65
N ILE A 392 -9.19 -5.11 -1.58
CA ILE A 392 -10.26 -4.26 -2.14
C ILE A 392 -10.24 -2.89 -1.47
N VAL A 393 -10.14 -2.87 -0.14
CA VAL A 393 -10.12 -1.63 0.65
C VAL A 393 -8.79 -0.88 0.48
N ARG A 394 -7.67 -1.56 0.75
CA ARG A 394 -6.34 -0.96 0.84
C ARG A 394 -5.74 -0.61 -0.52
N VAL A 395 -5.81 -1.53 -1.49
CA VAL A 395 -5.13 -1.39 -2.78
C VAL A 395 -6.01 -0.67 -3.79
N TYR A 396 -7.29 -1.04 -3.87
CA TYR A 396 -8.20 -0.45 -4.84
C TYR A 396 -8.90 0.81 -4.33
N LEU A 397 -9.85 0.67 -3.40
CA LEU A 397 -10.78 1.74 -3.05
C LEU A 397 -10.07 2.97 -2.47
N LYS A 398 -9.03 2.78 -1.65
CA LYS A 398 -8.26 3.91 -1.11
C LYS A 398 -7.67 4.78 -2.21
N GLN A 399 -7.03 4.16 -3.19
CA GLN A 399 -6.41 4.88 -4.30
C GLN A 399 -7.45 5.45 -5.25
N PHE A 400 -8.53 4.72 -5.50
CA PHE A 400 -9.65 5.15 -6.34
C PHE A 400 -10.39 6.36 -5.76
N ILE A 401 -10.62 6.41 -4.45
CA ILE A 401 -11.24 7.57 -3.80
C ILE A 401 -10.28 8.75 -3.78
N TYR A 402 -9.02 8.53 -3.42
CA TYR A 402 -8.00 9.58 -3.38
C TYR A 402 -7.81 10.28 -4.73
N SER A 403 -7.84 9.52 -5.82
CA SER A 403 -7.57 10.03 -7.17
C SER A 403 -8.81 10.62 -7.86
N CYS A 404 -9.98 10.57 -7.21
CA CYS A 404 -11.23 11.01 -7.81
C CYS A 404 -11.30 12.56 -7.87
N PRO A 405 -11.52 13.16 -9.05
CA PRO A 405 -11.73 14.60 -9.16
C PRO A 405 -13.08 15.03 -8.56
N ALA A 406 -13.12 16.23 -7.99
CA ALA A 406 -14.30 16.76 -7.29
C ALA A 406 -15.64 16.69 -8.06
N PRO A 407 -15.69 16.94 -9.39
CA PRO A 407 -16.93 16.81 -10.16
C PRO A 407 -17.57 15.41 -10.13
N TYR A 408 -16.82 14.38 -9.76
CA TYR A 408 -17.27 12.98 -9.75
C TYR A 408 -17.57 12.44 -8.34
N TYR A 409 -17.42 13.25 -7.28
CA TYR A 409 -17.66 12.79 -5.91
C TYR A 409 -19.10 12.29 -5.71
N GLU A 410 -20.10 13.06 -6.13
CA GLU A 410 -21.51 12.68 -5.96
C GLU A 410 -21.94 11.55 -6.91
N ALA A 411 -21.45 11.56 -8.15
CA ALA A 411 -21.85 10.58 -9.17
C ALA A 411 -21.17 9.21 -8.98
N VAL A 412 -19.94 9.19 -8.47
CA VAL A 412 -19.11 8.00 -8.41
C VAL A 412 -18.83 7.55 -6.97
N VAL A 413 -18.21 8.40 -6.15
CA VAL A 413 -17.73 8.00 -4.82
C VAL A 413 -18.88 7.82 -3.83
N LEU A 414 -19.84 8.75 -3.79
CA LEU A 414 -20.94 8.70 -2.85
C LEU A 414 -21.77 7.39 -2.96
N PRO A 415 -22.20 6.92 -4.16
CA PRO A 415 -22.91 5.65 -4.28
C PRO A 415 -22.08 4.43 -3.84
N ILE A 416 -20.77 4.43 -4.13
CA ILE A 416 -19.86 3.36 -3.71
C ILE A 416 -19.75 3.32 -2.19
N MET A 417 -19.56 4.48 -1.54
CA MET A 417 -19.49 4.59 -0.09
C MET A 417 -20.83 4.22 0.56
N ALA A 418 -21.96 4.66 0.00
CA ALA A 418 -23.29 4.30 0.47
C ALA A 418 -23.54 2.79 0.44
N HIS A 419 -22.95 2.08 -0.51
CA HIS A 419 -23.03 0.62 -0.59
C HIS A 419 -22.09 -0.08 0.41
N ILE A 420 -20.81 0.30 0.43
CA ILE A 420 -19.78 -0.46 1.18
C ILE A 420 -19.75 -0.14 2.67
N SER A 421 -20.03 1.11 3.09
CA SER A 421 -19.94 1.52 4.48
C SER A 421 -20.81 0.72 5.45
N PRO A 422 -22.11 0.46 5.18
CA PRO A 422 -22.93 -0.39 6.05
C PRO A 422 -22.42 -1.84 6.08
N ILE A 423 -21.98 -2.38 4.95
CA ILE A 423 -21.49 -3.76 4.85
C ILE A 423 -20.24 -3.96 5.74
N ILE A 424 -19.28 -3.05 5.63
CA ILE A 424 -18.04 -3.14 6.42
C ILE A 424 -18.33 -2.90 7.91
N LEU A 425 -19.21 -1.97 8.26
CA LEU A 425 -19.63 -1.77 9.66
C LEU A 425 -20.20 -3.06 10.26
N SER A 426 -21.18 -3.69 9.60
CA SER A 426 -21.82 -4.92 10.08
C SER A 426 -20.81 -6.06 10.20
N ARG A 427 -19.92 -6.22 9.21
CA ARG A 427 -18.85 -7.23 9.24
C ARG A 427 -17.90 -7.00 10.42
N LEU A 428 -17.38 -5.78 10.58
CA LEU A 428 -16.44 -5.46 11.66
C LEU A 428 -17.09 -5.66 13.02
N HIS A 429 -18.35 -5.23 13.20
CA HIS A 429 -19.06 -5.44 14.46
C HIS A 429 -19.18 -6.94 14.79
N ALA A 430 -19.63 -7.76 13.85
CA ALA A 430 -19.74 -9.21 14.05
C ALA A 430 -18.38 -9.85 14.36
N LYS A 431 -17.33 -9.48 13.62
CA LYS A 431 -15.97 -10.00 13.83
C LYS A 431 -15.41 -9.60 15.19
N TRP A 432 -15.59 -8.35 15.60
CA TRP A 432 -15.14 -7.91 16.92
C TRP A 432 -15.89 -8.57 18.07
N GLN A 433 -17.18 -8.89 17.92
CA GLN A 433 -17.88 -9.74 18.91
C GLN A 433 -17.25 -11.13 19.00
N GLN A 434 -16.94 -11.76 17.88
CA GLN A 434 -16.23 -13.06 17.85
C GLN A 434 -14.87 -12.98 18.57
N VAL A 435 -14.06 -11.95 18.30
CA VAL A 435 -12.77 -11.75 18.97
C VAL A 435 -12.93 -11.59 20.49
N ILE A 436 -13.97 -10.88 20.95
CA ILE A 436 -14.26 -10.71 22.38
C ILE A 436 -14.67 -12.05 22.99
N GLU A 437 -15.51 -12.84 22.30
CA GLU A 437 -15.90 -14.18 22.74
C GLU A 437 -14.70 -15.12 22.86
N PHE A 438 -13.80 -15.16 21.87
CA PHE A 438 -12.59 -16.00 21.90
C PHE A 438 -11.73 -15.70 23.14
N ARG A 439 -11.52 -14.42 23.45
CA ARG A 439 -10.74 -14.02 24.63
C ARG A 439 -11.38 -14.38 25.97
N ASN A 440 -12.70 -14.51 26.00
CA ASN A 440 -13.44 -14.84 27.22
C ASN A 440 -13.60 -16.35 27.41
N ARG A 441 -13.24 -17.18 26.42
CA ARG A 441 -13.22 -18.64 26.57
C ARG A 441 -12.02 -19.07 27.40
N GLU A 442 -12.23 -20.04 28.29
CA GLU A 442 -11.13 -20.74 28.96
C GLU A 442 -10.43 -21.65 27.96
N ALA A 443 -9.10 -21.63 27.93
CA ALA A 443 -8.29 -22.36 26.96
C ALA A 443 -8.59 -23.87 26.98
N GLN A 444 -9.19 -24.38 25.90
CA GLN A 444 -9.28 -25.82 25.62
C GLN A 444 -8.87 -26.08 24.16
N GLU A 445 -7.90 -26.99 24.02
CA GLU A 445 -7.37 -27.67 22.82
C GLU A 445 -6.56 -26.87 21.77
N ASP A 446 -5.31 -27.32 21.59
CA ASP A 446 -4.16 -26.71 20.89
C ASP A 446 -4.33 -26.33 19.39
N ASN A 447 -5.43 -26.68 18.73
CA ASN A 447 -5.57 -26.49 17.26
C ASN A 447 -6.55 -25.37 16.86
N GLY A 448 -7.40 -24.89 17.79
CA GLY A 448 -8.25 -23.71 17.59
C GLY A 448 -7.46 -22.40 17.65
N ASP A 449 -6.42 -22.38 18.49
CA ASP A 449 -5.66 -21.18 18.86
C ASP A 449 -5.04 -20.47 17.65
N ALA A 450 -4.42 -21.21 16.71
CA ALA A 450 -3.77 -20.59 15.55
C ALA A 450 -4.78 -19.96 14.57
N GLN A 451 -5.94 -20.58 14.38
CA GLN A 451 -7.00 -20.05 13.51
C GLN A 451 -7.68 -18.84 14.16
N GLU A 452 -7.97 -18.90 15.47
CA GLU A 452 -8.53 -17.76 16.21
C GLU A 452 -7.57 -16.56 16.22
N VAL A 453 -6.27 -16.79 16.41
CA VAL A 453 -5.23 -15.75 16.31
C VAL A 453 -5.17 -15.17 14.89
N LEU A 454 -5.24 -16.00 13.85
CA LEU A 454 -5.26 -15.53 12.47
C LEU A 454 -6.48 -14.64 12.21
N GLU A 455 -7.66 -15.00 12.71
CA GLU A 455 -8.88 -14.20 12.60
C GLU A 455 -8.80 -12.87 13.38
N ASP A 456 -8.20 -12.85 14.58
CA ASP A 456 -7.93 -11.61 15.33
C ASP A 456 -6.99 -10.69 14.53
N ILE A 457 -5.90 -11.22 13.99
CA ILE A 457 -4.94 -10.46 13.16
C ILE A 457 -5.63 -9.86 11.93
N LEU A 458 -6.42 -10.65 11.21
CA LEU A 458 -7.13 -10.18 10.02
C LEU A 458 -8.20 -9.13 10.35
N THR A 459 -8.93 -9.30 11.45
CA THR A 459 -9.96 -8.35 11.92
C THR A 459 -9.33 -7.00 12.24
N ARG A 460 -8.19 -6.99 12.95
CA ARG A 460 -7.41 -5.78 13.25
C ARG A 460 -6.90 -5.12 11.98
N ALA A 461 -6.33 -5.90 11.06
CA ALA A 461 -5.79 -5.38 9.82
C ALA A 461 -6.89 -4.74 8.96
N LEU A 462 -8.02 -5.42 8.76
CA LEU A 462 -9.17 -4.88 8.02
C LEU A 462 -9.73 -3.61 8.68
N THR A 463 -9.85 -3.60 10.01
CA THR A 463 -10.27 -2.40 10.76
C THR A 463 -9.38 -1.22 10.43
N ARG A 464 -8.05 -1.37 10.59
CA ARG A 464 -7.09 -0.29 10.36
C ARG A 464 -7.05 0.17 8.90
N GLU A 465 -7.16 -0.75 7.94
CA GLU A 465 -7.16 -0.43 6.51
C GLU A 465 -8.45 0.32 6.10
N TYR A 466 -9.60 -0.05 6.66
CA TYR A 466 -10.84 0.70 6.44
C TYR A 466 -10.83 2.07 7.10
N LEU A 467 -10.22 2.23 8.27
CA LEU A 467 -10.02 3.55 8.87
C LEU A 467 -9.11 4.45 8.02
N ASP A 468 -8.09 3.89 7.38
CA ASP A 468 -7.26 4.65 6.42
C ASP A 468 -8.05 5.07 5.18
N LEU A 469 -8.97 4.23 4.70
CA LEU A 469 -9.92 4.59 3.64
C LEU A 469 -10.79 5.77 4.07
N LEU A 470 -11.40 5.70 5.26
CA LEU A 470 -12.23 6.77 5.80
C LEU A 470 -11.44 8.07 6.01
N LYS A 471 -10.18 7.97 6.44
CA LYS A 471 -9.30 9.14 6.54
C LYS A 471 -9.09 9.81 5.19
N VAL A 472 -8.80 9.04 4.14
CA VAL A 472 -8.69 9.59 2.77
C VAL A 472 -10.00 10.24 2.34
N ALA A 473 -11.13 9.56 2.55
CA ALA A 473 -12.44 10.03 2.12
C ALA A 473 -12.92 11.30 2.85
N LEU A 474 -12.64 11.41 4.15
CA LEU A 474 -13.19 12.46 5.01
C LEU A 474 -12.29 13.70 5.13
N VAL A 475 -10.97 13.54 5.12
CA VAL A 475 -10.03 14.64 5.40
C VAL A 475 -8.93 14.79 4.33
N GLY A 476 -8.96 13.99 3.26
CA GLY A 476 -8.02 14.12 2.14
C GLY A 476 -6.57 13.71 2.48
N GLY A 477 -6.41 12.78 3.43
CA GLY A 477 -5.09 12.36 3.95
C GLY A 477 -4.09 11.90 2.87
N SER A 478 -2.80 11.99 3.20
CA SER A 478 -1.70 11.50 2.34
C SER A 478 -1.79 9.98 2.13
N LEU A 479 -1.47 9.52 0.92
CA LEU A 479 -1.37 8.09 0.59
C LEU A 479 -0.21 7.38 1.30
N THR A 480 0.73 8.13 1.88
CA THR A 480 1.87 7.57 2.60
C THR A 480 1.38 6.67 3.73
N ALA A 481 1.75 5.38 3.69
CA ALA A 481 1.68 4.53 4.86
C ALA A 481 2.47 5.21 5.98
N ASP A 482 1.83 5.45 7.12
CA ASP A 482 2.57 5.79 8.34
C ASP A 482 3.61 4.68 8.54
N ALA A 483 4.90 5.04 8.40
CA ALA A 483 6.05 4.15 8.54
C ALA A 483 6.29 3.74 10.02
N GLY A 484 5.22 3.28 10.68
CA GLY A 484 5.19 2.93 12.09
C GLY A 484 4.11 1.87 12.34
N GLY A 485 4.23 0.72 11.71
CA GLY A 485 3.37 -0.43 11.94
C GLY A 485 3.92 -1.64 11.20
N GLU A 486 4.38 -2.63 11.97
CA GLU A 486 5.07 -3.85 11.54
C GLU A 486 4.34 -4.57 10.39
N SER A 487 4.99 -4.61 9.22
CA SER A 487 4.86 -5.68 8.26
C SER A 487 6.27 -6.04 7.81
N MET A 488 6.75 -7.15 8.32
CA MET A 488 8.02 -7.75 7.96
C MET A 488 7.85 -8.35 6.55
N GLU A 489 8.62 -7.82 5.61
CA GLU A 489 9.14 -8.52 4.43
C GLU A 489 8.12 -9.27 3.55
N THR A 490 7.33 -8.54 2.74
CA THR A 490 6.96 -9.03 1.39
C THR A 490 6.74 -7.88 0.41
N GLU A 491 7.75 -7.02 0.25
CA GLU A 491 7.73 -6.01 -0.82
C GLU A 491 9.11 -5.93 -1.48
N GLU A 492 9.39 -6.84 -2.42
CA GLU A 492 10.53 -6.68 -3.36
C GLU A 492 10.10 -6.41 -4.82
N HIS A 493 8.81 -6.13 -5.06
CA HIS A 493 8.31 -5.76 -6.40
C HIS A 493 7.44 -4.49 -6.45
N SER A 494 7.35 -3.72 -5.35
CA SER A 494 6.74 -2.39 -5.41
C SER A 494 7.81 -1.35 -5.77
N MET A 495 7.96 -1.09 -7.06
CA MET A 495 8.73 0.05 -7.56
C MET A 495 7.86 1.29 -7.44
N ASP A 496 8.22 2.16 -6.49
CA ASP A 496 7.65 3.49 -6.25
C ASP A 496 7.23 4.18 -7.54
N SER A 497 5.94 4.47 -7.63
CA SER A 497 5.37 5.47 -8.54
C SER A 497 5.80 6.85 -8.05
N PRO A 498 6.07 7.83 -8.94
CA PRO A 498 6.32 9.21 -8.51
C PRO A 498 5.02 9.77 -7.90
N THR A 499 5.03 9.92 -6.58
CA THR A 499 4.00 10.68 -5.85
C THR A 499 4.24 12.17 -6.11
N PRO A 500 3.20 12.98 -6.37
CA PRO A 500 3.37 14.43 -6.41
C PRO A 500 3.90 14.91 -5.04
N PRO A 501 4.72 15.98 -5.01
CA PRO A 501 5.38 16.41 -3.78
C PRO A 501 4.34 16.78 -2.71
N PRO A 502 4.48 16.28 -1.47
CA PRO A 502 3.61 16.71 -0.38
C PRO A 502 3.96 18.16 -0.07
N THR A 503 3.03 19.07 -0.35
CA THR A 503 3.01 20.37 0.31
C THR A 503 2.95 20.10 1.81
N ARG A 504 4.07 20.32 2.49
CA ARG A 504 4.18 20.26 3.95
C ARG A 504 3.24 21.29 4.57
N SER A 505 2.00 20.91 4.83
CA SER A 505 1.20 21.57 5.86
C SER A 505 1.58 20.94 7.19
N ASN A 506 1.97 21.81 8.13
CA ASN A 506 2.15 21.50 9.54
C ASN A 506 0.93 20.72 10.09
N ILE A 507 1.06 20.13 11.29
CA ILE A 507 -0.02 19.53 12.08
C ILE A 507 -1.13 20.58 12.30
N THR A 508 -1.96 20.77 11.28
CA THR A 508 -3.20 21.53 11.31
C THR A 508 -4.25 20.47 11.59
N THR A 509 -5.02 20.66 12.67
CA THR A 509 -6.29 19.98 12.92
C THR A 509 -6.93 19.57 11.60
N GLU A 510 -7.01 18.26 11.34
CA GLU A 510 -7.53 17.74 10.06
C GLU A 510 -8.92 18.37 9.82
N VAL A 511 -9.12 19.02 8.68
CA VAL A 511 -10.42 19.65 8.33
C VAL A 511 -11.16 18.69 7.42
N ILE A 512 -12.47 18.59 7.58
CA ILE A 512 -13.31 17.78 6.68
C ILE A 512 -13.19 18.33 5.25
N SER A 513 -12.86 17.46 4.30
CA SER A 513 -12.74 17.79 2.88
C SER A 513 -14.11 17.96 2.21
N ASP A 514 -14.15 18.48 0.98
CA ASP A 514 -15.41 18.60 0.23
C ASP A 514 -16.11 17.25 0.04
N LEU A 515 -15.33 16.19 -0.27
CA LEU A 515 -15.85 14.83 -0.30
C LEU A 515 -16.37 14.41 1.08
N GLY A 516 -15.63 14.70 2.14
CA GLY A 516 -16.05 14.41 3.50
C GLY A 516 -17.37 15.09 3.88
N LEU A 517 -17.61 16.33 3.44
CA LEU A 517 -18.87 17.04 3.61
C LEU A 517 -20.01 16.30 2.92
N ILE A 518 -19.82 15.90 1.66
CA ILE A 518 -20.81 15.13 0.88
C ILE A 518 -21.17 13.83 1.61
N LEU A 519 -20.16 13.10 2.11
CA LEU A 519 -20.36 11.81 2.79
C LEU A 519 -21.04 11.96 4.16
N LEU A 520 -20.70 12.99 4.93
CA LEU A 520 -21.28 13.22 6.26
C LEU A 520 -22.68 13.84 6.21
N ARG A 521 -23.04 14.52 5.12
CA ARG A 521 -24.39 15.09 4.91
C ARG A 521 -25.36 14.11 4.25
N SER A 522 -24.87 12.99 3.75
CA SER A 522 -25.71 11.94 3.17
C SER A 522 -26.16 10.94 4.24
N ASP A 523 -27.48 10.77 4.37
CA ASP A 523 -28.11 9.80 5.29
C ASP A 523 -27.70 8.34 4.99
N LYS A 524 -27.28 8.06 3.76
CA LYS A 524 -26.88 6.71 3.32
C LYS A 524 -25.48 6.31 3.81
N THR A 525 -24.66 7.27 4.22
CA THR A 525 -23.23 7.08 4.53
C THR A 525 -22.88 7.51 5.96
N CYS A 526 -23.43 8.63 6.40
CA CYS A 526 -23.06 9.27 7.67
C CYS A 526 -23.15 8.31 8.86
N HIS A 527 -24.30 7.64 9.02
CA HIS A 527 -24.53 6.74 10.15
C HIS A 527 -23.47 5.63 10.23
N SER A 528 -23.23 4.92 9.12
CA SER A 528 -22.27 3.80 9.10
C SER A 528 -20.83 4.25 9.31
N ILE A 529 -20.44 5.41 8.77
CA ILE A 529 -19.12 6.01 8.96
C ILE A 529 -18.92 6.38 10.44
N VAL A 530 -19.86 7.13 11.03
CA VAL A 530 -19.77 7.59 12.42
C VAL A 530 -19.73 6.41 13.39
N LEU A 531 -20.60 5.41 13.20
CA LEU A 531 -20.60 4.21 14.03
C LEU A 531 -19.32 3.39 13.89
N THR A 532 -18.73 3.32 12.70
CA THR A 532 -17.44 2.61 12.55
C THR A 532 -16.32 3.34 13.28
N VAL A 533 -16.26 4.66 13.17
CA VAL A 533 -15.25 5.48 13.85
C VAL A 533 -15.40 5.40 15.38
N LEU A 534 -16.62 5.46 15.90
CA LEU A 534 -16.89 5.28 17.33
C LEU A 534 -16.67 3.84 17.79
N GLY A 535 -17.00 2.84 16.96
CA GLY A 535 -16.74 1.43 17.23
C GLY A 535 -15.24 1.16 17.40
N ALA A 536 -14.40 1.75 16.55
CA ALA A 536 -12.95 1.60 16.64
C ALA A 536 -12.31 2.21 17.89
N LEU A 537 -13.01 3.10 18.61
CA LEU A 537 -12.60 3.52 19.96
C LEU A 537 -12.85 2.45 21.03
N ALA A 538 -13.87 1.61 20.83
CA ALA A 538 -14.33 0.62 21.80
C ALA A 538 -13.77 -0.79 21.52
N TRP A 539 -13.34 -1.07 20.30
CA TRP A 539 -12.71 -2.33 19.95
C TRP A 539 -11.31 -2.44 20.55
N ILE A 540 -10.90 -3.65 20.92
CA ILE A 540 -9.65 -3.93 21.63
C ILE A 540 -8.40 -3.85 20.74
N ASP A 541 -8.29 -2.80 19.91
CA ASP A 541 -7.14 -2.48 19.06
C ASP A 541 -6.65 -1.05 19.31
N SER A 542 -5.57 -0.92 20.09
CA SER A 542 -4.99 0.37 20.45
C SER A 542 -4.46 1.17 19.26
N ASN A 543 -4.10 0.54 18.14
CA ASN A 543 -3.68 1.26 16.94
C ASN A 543 -4.89 1.80 16.16
N ALA A 544 -5.99 1.04 16.09
CA ALA A 544 -7.24 1.52 15.51
C ALA A 544 -7.78 2.72 16.32
N SER A 545 -7.79 2.60 17.65
CA SER A 545 -8.17 3.67 18.58
C SER A 545 -7.33 4.93 18.36
N LEU A 546 -6.00 4.79 18.26
CA LEU A 546 -5.09 5.90 17.98
C LEU A 546 -5.41 6.57 16.64
N LYS A 547 -5.64 5.80 15.57
CA LYS A 547 -5.98 6.33 14.23
C LYS A 547 -7.27 7.15 14.25
N VAL A 548 -8.33 6.67 14.91
CA VAL A 548 -9.62 7.39 14.93
C VAL A 548 -9.60 8.66 15.76
N THR A 549 -8.63 8.85 16.66
CA THR A 549 -8.51 10.13 17.38
C THR A 549 -8.33 11.33 16.45
N LEU A 550 -7.79 11.12 15.25
CA LEU A 550 -7.63 12.15 14.23
C LEU A 550 -8.94 12.46 13.47
N LEU A 551 -9.87 11.51 13.41
CA LEU A 551 -11.13 11.63 12.65
C LEU A 551 -12.30 12.14 13.48
N ILE A 552 -12.33 11.85 14.78
CA ILE A 552 -13.50 12.15 15.62
C ILE A 552 -13.72 13.64 15.77
N ALA A 553 -12.70 14.43 16.17
CA ALA A 553 -12.91 15.86 16.37
C ALA A 553 -13.40 16.60 15.11
N PRO A 554 -12.85 16.34 13.90
CA PRO A 554 -13.37 16.91 12.65
C PRO A 554 -14.81 16.48 12.34
N ILE A 555 -15.14 15.19 12.49
CA ILE A 555 -16.50 14.67 12.26
C ILE A 555 -17.49 15.34 13.21
N VAL A 556 -17.21 15.33 14.51
CA VAL A 556 -18.10 15.90 15.53
C VAL A 556 -18.29 17.40 15.31
N ARG A 557 -17.23 18.12 14.93
CA ARG A 557 -17.32 19.56 14.60
C ARG A 557 -18.25 19.80 13.43
N GLN A 558 -18.15 18.98 12.39
CA GLN A 558 -19.02 19.09 11.22
C GLN A 558 -20.48 18.77 11.57
N LEU A 559 -20.73 17.68 12.29
CA LEU A 559 -22.09 17.30 12.71
C LEU A 559 -22.74 18.35 13.65
N ALA A 560 -21.95 18.94 14.56
CA ALA A 560 -22.42 20.04 15.39
C ALA A 560 -22.75 21.29 14.55
N SER A 561 -21.92 21.63 13.56
CA SER A 561 -22.15 22.74 12.64
C SER A 561 -23.40 22.56 11.79
N ASP A 562 -23.63 21.34 11.30
CA ASP A 562 -24.81 20.97 10.50
C ASP A 562 -26.07 20.75 11.37
N LYS A 563 -25.97 20.90 12.70
CA LYS A 563 -27.04 20.67 13.69
C LYS A 563 -27.66 19.27 13.62
N SER A 564 -26.86 18.28 13.25
CA SER A 564 -27.28 16.87 13.15
C SER A 564 -27.09 16.08 14.45
N LEU A 565 -26.47 16.68 15.47
CA LEU A 565 -26.30 16.08 16.80
C LEU A 565 -27.46 16.46 17.73
N ASN A 566 -27.91 15.49 18.52
CA ASN A 566 -28.77 15.71 19.68
C ASN A 566 -28.02 15.43 21.00
N GLY A 567 -28.64 15.73 22.14
CA GLY A 567 -28.03 15.56 23.47
C GLY A 567 -27.59 14.12 23.78
N GLU A 568 -28.40 13.12 23.38
CA GLU A 568 -28.07 11.70 23.58
C GLU A 568 -26.84 11.28 22.79
N MET A 569 -26.76 11.67 21.50
CA MET A 569 -25.61 11.41 20.65
C MET A 569 -24.35 12.08 21.20
N ALA A 570 -24.45 13.35 21.64
CA ALA A 570 -23.34 14.08 22.23
C ALA A 570 -22.83 13.41 23.52
N ALA A 571 -23.73 12.96 24.39
CA ALA A 571 -23.40 12.18 25.58
C ALA A 571 -22.72 10.85 25.21
N HIS A 572 -23.24 10.13 24.22
CA HIS A 572 -22.67 8.86 23.76
C HIS A 572 -21.25 9.02 23.19
N ILE A 573 -20.99 10.07 22.42
CA ILE A 573 -19.66 10.38 21.89
C ILE A 573 -18.69 10.63 23.04
N MET A 574 -19.08 11.45 24.03
CA MET A 574 -18.25 11.71 25.20
C MET A 574 -17.96 10.43 26.00
N ALA A 575 -18.99 9.61 26.23
CA ALA A 575 -18.86 8.33 26.92
C ALA A 575 -17.93 7.37 26.17
N ALA A 576 -18.02 7.30 24.84
CA ALA A 576 -17.14 6.48 24.01
C ALA A 576 -15.67 6.88 24.17
N ILE A 577 -15.35 8.18 24.21
CA ILE A 577 -13.97 8.66 24.43
C ILE A 577 -13.46 8.30 25.83
N LEU A 578 -14.30 8.45 26.87
CA LEU A 578 -13.93 8.08 28.24
C LEU A 578 -13.73 6.56 28.38
N ASN A 579 -14.58 5.75 27.74
CA ASN A 579 -14.43 4.30 27.70
C ASN A 579 -13.17 3.87 26.96
N ALA A 580 -12.85 4.51 25.83
CA ALA A 580 -11.61 4.27 25.11
C ALA A 580 -10.38 4.60 25.95
N LEU A 581 -10.46 5.66 26.77
CA LEU A 581 -9.39 6.00 27.71
C LEU A 581 -9.23 4.94 28.80
N THR A 582 -10.33 4.38 29.31
CA THR A 582 -10.27 3.25 30.24
C THR A 582 -9.63 2.02 29.59
N LEU A 583 -10.00 1.73 28.34
CA LEU A 583 -9.56 0.53 27.61
C LEU A 583 -8.09 0.61 27.14
N HIS A 584 -7.69 1.76 26.59
CA HIS A 584 -6.40 1.93 25.92
C HIS A 584 -5.43 2.87 26.64
N GLY A 585 -5.87 3.56 27.70
CA GLY A 585 -5.08 4.56 28.42
C GLY A 585 -3.79 4.04 29.04
N GLN A 586 -3.63 2.72 29.16
CA GLN A 586 -2.34 2.10 29.55
C GLN A 586 -1.22 2.36 28.54
N HIS A 587 -1.54 2.67 27.28
CA HIS A 587 -0.57 3.00 26.24
C HIS A 587 -0.40 4.52 26.16
N GLU A 588 0.83 5.01 26.35
CA GLU A 588 1.15 6.45 26.42
C GLU A 588 0.65 7.25 25.20
N ALA A 589 0.81 6.71 23.99
CA ALA A 589 0.34 7.34 22.76
C ALA A 589 -1.19 7.50 22.70
N ASN A 590 -1.93 6.47 23.13
CA ASN A 590 -3.40 6.50 23.20
C ASN A 590 -3.84 7.45 24.31
N GLN A 591 -3.25 7.35 25.49
CA GLN A 591 -3.53 8.24 26.61
C GLN A 591 -3.39 9.71 26.20
N GLY A 592 -2.25 10.10 25.61
CA GLY A 592 -2.00 11.47 25.18
C GLY A 592 -3.01 11.97 24.14
N SER A 593 -3.35 11.12 23.16
CA SER A 593 -4.26 11.47 22.07
C SER A 593 -5.72 11.53 22.54
N LEU A 594 -6.19 10.55 23.32
CA LEU A 594 -7.54 10.50 23.88
C LEU A 594 -7.80 11.63 24.90
N MET A 595 -6.80 12.01 25.70
CA MET A 595 -6.90 13.21 26.56
C MET A 595 -7.12 14.48 25.76
N THR A 596 -6.39 14.62 24.66
CA THR A 596 -6.48 15.78 23.79
C THR A 596 -7.83 15.80 23.09
N LEU A 597 -8.25 14.67 22.54
CA LEU A 597 -9.55 14.49 21.91
C LEU A 597 -10.70 14.77 22.88
N GLY A 598 -10.68 14.18 24.07
CA GLY A 598 -11.71 14.36 25.09
C GLY A 598 -11.88 15.82 25.50
N ALA A 599 -10.78 16.53 25.73
CA ALA A 599 -10.83 17.97 26.01
C ALA A 599 -11.43 18.78 24.85
N GLN A 600 -11.02 18.48 23.61
CA GLN A 600 -11.54 19.17 22.40
C GLN A 600 -13.03 18.91 22.17
N VAL A 601 -13.47 17.66 22.32
CA VAL A 601 -14.87 17.26 22.12
C VAL A 601 -15.76 17.80 23.24
N TYR A 602 -15.28 17.79 24.49
CA TYR A 602 -15.99 18.42 25.61
C TYR A 602 -16.17 19.92 25.36
N GLU A 603 -15.12 20.64 24.96
CA GLU A 603 -15.21 22.07 24.59
C GLU A 603 -16.19 22.32 23.44
N LEU A 604 -16.25 21.44 22.45
CA LEU A 604 -17.11 21.57 21.29
C LEU A 604 -18.60 21.32 21.60
N LEU A 605 -18.90 20.30 22.40
CA LEU A 605 -20.26 19.83 22.62
C LEU A 605 -20.93 20.44 23.85
N ARG A 606 -20.18 20.66 24.94
CA ARG A 606 -20.71 21.11 26.22
C ARG A 606 -21.52 22.41 26.16
N PRO A 607 -21.16 23.43 25.34
CA PRO A 607 -21.96 24.66 25.25
C PRO A 607 -23.37 24.45 24.69
N SER A 608 -23.56 23.42 23.86
CA SER A 608 -24.83 23.14 23.17
C SER A 608 -25.63 22.00 23.81
N PHE A 609 -24.97 21.09 24.53
CA PHE A 609 -25.56 19.87 25.07
C PHE A 609 -25.21 19.70 26.56
N LEU A 610 -26.21 19.84 27.44
CA LEU A 610 -26.03 19.76 28.89
C LEU A 610 -25.75 18.32 29.34
N GLU A 611 -26.23 17.32 28.59
CA GLU A 611 -26.09 15.88 28.83
C GLU A 611 -24.63 15.44 28.86
N VAL A 612 -23.75 16.17 28.19
CA VAL A 612 -22.30 15.94 28.21
C VAL A 612 -21.73 16.14 29.61
N LEU A 613 -22.27 17.10 30.39
CA LEU A 613 -21.86 17.31 31.78
C LEU A 613 -22.24 16.12 32.66
N SER A 614 -23.44 15.55 32.48
CA SER A 614 -23.86 14.36 33.24
C SER A 614 -22.95 13.17 33.01
N VAL A 615 -22.41 12.98 31.80
CA VAL A 615 -21.40 11.95 31.52
C VAL A 615 -20.10 12.21 32.29
N MET A 616 -19.64 13.47 32.34
CA MET A 616 -18.43 13.81 33.11
C MET A 616 -18.61 13.61 34.62
N GLN A 617 -19.82 13.83 35.14
CA GLN A 617 -20.14 13.61 36.56
C GLN A 617 -20.14 12.13 36.94
N GLN A 618 -20.29 11.21 35.98
CA GLN A 618 -20.24 9.76 36.22
C GLN A 618 -18.80 9.21 36.33
N ILE A 619 -17.78 10.04 36.11
CA ILE A 619 -16.38 9.60 36.24
C ILE A 619 -16.08 9.21 37.71
N PRO A 620 -15.57 8.00 37.98
CA PRO A 620 -15.26 7.56 39.33
C PRO A 620 -14.25 8.48 40.05
N GLY A 621 -14.66 9.01 41.21
CA GLY A 621 -13.83 9.89 42.02
C GLY A 621 -13.59 11.29 41.43
N VAL A 622 -14.48 11.76 40.55
CA VAL A 622 -14.40 13.11 39.99
C VAL A 622 -14.58 14.18 41.07
N ASN A 623 -13.70 15.19 41.10
CA ASN A 623 -13.84 16.31 42.01
C ASN A 623 -14.80 17.35 41.42
N PRO A 624 -15.95 17.65 42.06
CA PRO A 624 -16.94 18.59 41.52
C PRO A 624 -16.38 20.00 41.36
N VAL A 625 -15.43 20.43 42.19
CA VAL A 625 -14.80 21.76 42.11
C VAL A 625 -13.89 21.87 40.89
N ASP A 626 -13.14 20.81 40.57
CA ASP A 626 -12.28 20.80 39.39
C ASP A 626 -13.10 20.70 38.10
N LEU A 627 -14.23 19.98 38.14
CA LEU A 627 -15.18 19.91 37.02
C LEU A 627 -15.84 21.27 36.77
N GLN A 628 -16.26 21.95 37.83
CA GLN A 628 -16.80 23.30 37.73
C GLN A 628 -15.78 24.29 37.15
N LYS A 629 -14.50 24.21 37.59
CA LYS A 629 -13.42 25.04 37.02
C LYS A 629 -13.22 24.79 35.52
N LEU A 630 -13.34 23.53 35.07
CA LEU A 630 -13.28 23.22 33.63
C LEU A 630 -14.47 23.82 32.88
N ASP A 631 -15.68 23.72 33.45
CA ASP A 631 -16.92 24.23 32.85
C ASP A 631 -16.91 25.77 32.72
N GLU A 632 -16.47 26.48 33.76
CA GLU A 632 -16.29 27.94 33.77
C GLU A 632 -15.25 28.38 32.73
N ARG A 633 -14.17 27.61 32.58
CA ARG A 633 -13.09 27.88 31.61
C ARG A 633 -13.51 27.65 30.16
N ILE A 634 -14.51 26.81 29.92
CA ILE A 634 -15.07 26.56 28.58
C ILE A 634 -16.19 27.55 28.26
N SER A 635 -16.98 27.94 29.27
CA SER A 635 -18.07 28.91 29.13
C SER A 635 -17.60 30.37 29.01
N GLY A 636 -16.36 30.67 29.41
CA GLY A 636 -15.79 32.03 29.34
C GLY A 636 -15.49 32.48 27.91
N SER A 637 -16.05 33.63 27.50
CA SER A 637 -16.04 34.16 26.12
C SER A 637 -14.70 34.71 25.58
N THR A 638 -13.60 34.64 26.33
CA THR A 638 -12.40 35.47 26.07
C THR A 638 -11.06 34.75 26.25
N SER A 639 -10.87 33.56 25.69
CA SER A 639 -9.57 32.89 25.86
C SER A 639 -9.12 32.10 24.63
N LYS A 640 -8.66 32.83 23.61
CA LYS A 640 -7.82 32.28 22.54
C LYS A 640 -6.34 32.41 22.94
N GLY A 641 -5.61 31.30 22.92
CA GLY A 641 -4.14 31.29 23.14
C GLY A 641 -3.62 29.96 23.72
N ASN A 642 -2.42 29.55 23.30
CA ASN A 642 -1.81 28.25 23.64
C ASN A 642 -1.74 27.93 25.15
N LYS A 643 -1.64 28.96 26.01
CA LYS A 643 -1.63 28.78 27.47
C LYS A 643 -2.99 28.30 28.01
N VAL A 644 -4.09 28.71 27.38
CA VAL A 644 -5.46 28.35 27.81
C VAL A 644 -5.77 26.91 27.42
N GLU A 645 -5.45 26.50 26.19
CA GLU A 645 -5.63 25.12 25.72
C GLU A 645 -4.86 24.13 26.59
N LYS A 646 -3.62 24.49 26.98
CA LYS A 646 -2.83 23.70 27.92
C LYS A 646 -3.54 23.54 29.27
N VAL A 647 -4.08 24.62 29.83
CA VAL A 647 -4.79 24.57 31.12
C VAL A 647 -6.07 23.72 31.04
N LYS A 648 -6.85 23.85 29.95
CA LYS A 648 -8.04 23.01 29.73
C LYS A 648 -7.68 21.53 29.66
N LYS A 649 -6.61 21.20 28.93
CA LYS A 649 -6.08 19.82 28.84
C LYS A 649 -5.58 19.31 30.18
N ASP A 650 -4.88 20.13 30.96
CA ASP A 650 -4.39 19.74 32.29
C ASP A 650 -5.55 19.50 33.28
N LEU A 651 -6.60 20.33 33.23
CA LEU A 651 -7.82 20.12 34.01
C LEU A 651 -8.56 18.85 33.59
N PHE A 652 -8.75 18.63 32.29
CA PHE A 652 -9.35 17.41 31.77
C PHE A 652 -8.57 16.18 32.23
N LYS A 653 -7.23 16.20 32.10
CA LYS A 653 -6.34 15.13 32.57
C LYS A 653 -6.49 14.85 34.05
N LYS A 654 -6.66 15.88 34.89
CA LYS A 654 -6.89 15.73 36.33
C LYS A 654 -8.20 15.00 36.60
N LEU A 655 -9.27 15.33 35.89
CA LEU A 655 -10.60 14.73 36.07
C LEU A 655 -10.64 13.27 35.63
N THR A 656 -9.99 12.95 34.50
CA THR A 656 -9.97 11.61 33.91
C THR A 656 -8.83 10.73 34.43
N GLY A 657 -8.02 11.21 35.37
CA GLY A 657 -6.83 10.53 35.89
C GLY A 657 -7.13 9.12 36.42
N ASN A 658 -8.31 8.94 37.04
CA ASN A 658 -8.74 7.67 37.64
C ASN A 658 -9.25 6.65 36.62
N LEU A 659 -9.52 7.06 35.37
CA LEU A 659 -9.98 6.15 34.31
C LEU A 659 -8.83 5.34 33.72
N ILE A 660 -7.60 5.85 33.77
CA ILE A 660 -6.44 5.24 33.13
C ILE A 660 -6.07 3.95 33.88
N GLY A 661 -6.38 2.81 33.26
CA GLY A 661 -5.96 1.50 33.76
C GLY A 661 -4.44 1.39 33.90
N ARG A 662 -3.97 0.64 34.90
CA ARG A 662 -2.53 0.34 35.06
C ARG A 662 -2.15 -0.75 34.07
N SER A 663 -1.02 -0.58 33.39
CA SER A 663 -0.51 -1.60 32.46
C SER A 663 -0.22 -2.92 33.19
N MET A 664 -0.61 -4.07 32.60
CA MET A 664 -0.20 -5.40 33.10
C MET A 664 1.32 -5.55 33.24
N GLY A 665 2.11 -4.93 32.35
CA GLY A 665 3.56 -4.89 32.44
C GLY A 665 4.11 -4.02 33.59
N GLN A 666 3.29 -3.17 34.19
CA GLN A 666 3.61 -2.44 35.42
C GLN A 666 3.16 -3.19 36.69
N LEU A 667 2.16 -4.07 36.59
CA LEU A 667 1.70 -4.91 37.69
C LEU A 667 2.71 -6.01 38.07
N PHE A 668 3.46 -6.53 37.09
CA PHE A 668 4.51 -7.53 37.29
C PHE A 668 5.94 -6.97 37.24
N LYS A 669 6.10 -5.65 37.10
CA LYS A 669 7.39 -5.01 37.38
C LYS A 669 7.62 -5.10 38.88
N LYS A 670 8.34 -6.13 39.30
CA LYS A 670 9.01 -6.12 40.60
C LYS A 670 9.92 -4.89 40.57
N GLU A 671 9.64 -3.86 41.37
CA GLU A 671 10.61 -2.80 41.62
C GLU A 671 11.82 -3.45 42.31
N VAL A 672 12.74 -3.99 41.52
CA VAL A 672 14.04 -4.38 42.04
C VAL A 672 14.81 -3.08 42.20
N LYS A 673 14.59 -2.40 43.33
CA LYS A 673 15.56 -1.43 43.85
C LYS A 673 16.79 -2.25 44.27
N ILE A 674 17.69 -2.52 43.32
CA ILE A 674 19.02 -3.01 43.64
C ILE A 674 19.72 -1.85 44.36
N GLN A 675 19.75 -1.89 45.69
CA GLN A 675 20.27 -0.80 46.52
C GLN A 675 21.80 -0.59 46.33
N ASP A 676 22.49 -1.55 45.70
CA ASP A 676 23.94 -1.54 45.51
C ASP A 676 24.36 -1.88 44.06
N LEU A 677 23.81 -1.21 43.06
CA LEU A 677 24.44 -1.21 41.74
C LEU A 677 25.70 -0.32 41.79
N PRO A 678 26.91 -0.86 41.52
CA PRO A 678 28.10 -0.02 41.42
C PRO A 678 27.87 1.03 40.33
N ARG A 679 28.21 2.29 40.64
CA ARG A 679 28.04 3.42 39.72
C ARG A 679 28.73 3.10 38.39
N ILE A 680 27.96 3.00 37.31
CA ILE A 680 28.50 3.02 35.96
C ILE A 680 29.12 4.40 35.75
N ALA A 681 30.45 4.44 35.65
CA ALA A 681 31.16 5.65 35.29
C ALA A 681 30.85 6.01 33.83
N ILE A 682 29.85 6.87 33.63
CA ILE A 682 29.63 7.51 32.34
C ILE A 682 30.82 8.48 32.16
N PRO A 683 31.68 8.31 31.13
CA PRO A 683 32.76 9.24 30.90
C PRO A 683 32.17 10.62 30.65
N LYS A 684 32.51 11.57 31.53
CA LYS A 684 32.12 12.98 31.39
C LYS A 684 32.56 13.45 30.01
N LYS A 685 31.60 13.97 29.25
CA LYS A 685 31.84 14.71 28.01
C LYS A 685 32.81 15.84 28.37
N VAL A 686 34.04 15.76 27.86
CA VAL A 686 35.06 16.78 28.10
C VAL A 686 34.50 18.10 27.60
N GLU A 687 34.27 19.04 28.53
CA GLU A 687 34.03 20.43 28.21
C GLU A 687 35.28 20.93 27.47
N GLN A 688 35.12 21.23 26.18
CA GLN A 688 36.12 21.98 25.44
C GLN A 688 36.18 23.38 26.06
N LYS A 689 37.23 23.62 26.84
CA LYS A 689 37.64 24.97 27.24
C LYS A 689 37.83 25.81 25.98
N ASP A 690 37.28 27.02 26.03
CA ASP A 690 37.50 28.10 25.08
C ASP A 690 38.97 28.19 24.65
N SER A 691 39.20 27.99 23.36
CA SER A 691 40.40 28.45 22.69
C SER A 691 39.97 29.33 21.52
N MET A 692 40.55 30.52 21.52
CA MET A 692 40.26 31.69 20.69
C MET A 692 39.90 31.36 19.24
N ILE A 693 38.76 31.91 18.80
CA ILE A 693 38.41 32.07 17.39
C ILE A 693 39.27 33.21 16.83
N PRO A 694 40.13 32.99 15.80
CA PRO A 694 40.69 34.09 15.03
C PRO A 694 39.58 34.70 14.16
N ASN A 695 39.38 35.99 14.32
CA ASN A 695 38.35 36.79 13.66
C ASN A 695 38.63 36.89 12.14
N LEU A 696 37.85 36.19 11.31
CA LEU A 696 37.98 36.15 9.84
C LEU A 696 37.22 37.27 9.13
N GLN A 697 37.22 38.48 9.71
CA GLN A 697 36.50 39.63 9.11
C GLN A 697 37.31 40.47 8.12
N ASN A 698 38.56 40.14 7.80
CA ASN A 698 39.38 40.90 6.84
C ASN A 698 40.06 40.02 5.78
N ILE A 699 39.29 39.31 4.94
CA ILE A 699 39.81 38.73 3.69
C ILE A 699 38.91 39.11 2.50
N PHE A 700 38.58 40.40 2.42
CA PHE A 700 38.28 41.07 1.15
C PHE A 700 39.04 42.39 1.13
N SER A 701 40.32 42.27 0.87
CA SER A 701 41.21 43.27 0.28
C SER A 701 42.20 42.53 -0.61
#